data_AF-A6KQX6-F1
#
_entry.id   AF-A6KQX6-F1
#
_cell.length_a   1.000
_cell.length_b   1.000
_cell.length_c   1.000
_cell.angle_alpha   90.00
_cell.angle_beta   90.00
_cell.angle_gamma   90.00
#
_symmetry.space_group_name_H-M   'P 1'
#
loop_
_entity.id
_entity.type
_entity.pdbx_description
1 polymer ?
#
loop_
_entity_poly.entity_id
_entity_poly.type
_entity_poly.pdbx_seq_one_letter_code
_entity_poly.pdbx_strand_id
1 'polypeptide(L)'
;MAPTWRPSVVSVVGPVGLFLVLLARGCLAEEPPRFIREPKDQIGVSGGVASFVCQATGDPKPRVTWNKKGKKVNSQRFETIDFDESSGAVLRIQPLRTPRDENVYECVAQNSVGEITVHAKLTVLREDQLPPGFPNIDMGPQLKVVERTRTATMLCAASGNPDPEITWFKDFLPVDPSASNGRIKQLRSGALQIESSEETDQGKYECVATNSAGVRYSSPANLYVRVRRVAPRFSILPMSHEIMPGGNVNITCVAVGSPMPYVKWMQGAEDLTPEDDMPVGRNVLELTDVKDSANYTCVAMSSLGVIEAVAQITVKSLPKAPGTPVVTENTATSITVTWDSGNPDPVSYYVIEYKSKSQDGPYQIKEDITTTRYSIGGLSPNSEYEIWVSAVNSIGQGPPSESVVTRTGEQAPASAPRNVQARMLSATTMIVQWEEPVEPNGLIRGYRVYYTMEPEHPVGNWQKHNVDDSLLTTVGSLLEDETYTVRVLAFTSVGDGPLSDPIQVKTQQGVPGQPMNLRAEAKSETSIGLSWSEVGRTFDPTTAFVVEDLKPNTEYAFRLAARSPQGLGAFTAVVRQRTLQAKPSAPPQDVKCTSLRSTAILVSWRPPPPETHNGALVGYSVRYRPLGSEDPDPKEVNNIPPTTTQILLEALEKWTEYRVTAVAYTEVGPGPESSPVVVRTDEDVPSAPPRKVEAEALNATAIRVLWRSPTPGRQHGQIRGYQVHYVRMEGAEARGPPRIKDIMLADAQEMVITNLQPETAYSITVAAYTMKGDGARSKPKVVVTKGAVLGRPTLSVQQTPEGSLLARWEPPADAAEDPVLGYRLQFGREDAAPATLELAAWERRFAAPAHKGATYVFRLAARGRAGLGEEASAALSIPEDAPRGFPQILGAAGNVSAGSVILRWLPPVPAERNGAIIKYTVSVREAGAPGPATETELAAAAQPGAETALTLQGLRPETAYELRVRAHTRRGPGPFSPPLRYRLARDPVSPKNFKVKMIMKTSVLLSWEFPDNYNSPTPYKIQYNGLTLDVDGRTTKKLITHLKPHTFYNFVLTNRGSSLGGLQQTVTARTAFNMLSGKPSVAPKPDNDGSIVVYLPDGQSPVTVQNYFIVMVPLRKSRGGQFPILLGSPEDMDLEELIQDLSRLQRRSLRHSRQLEVPRPYIAARFSILPAVFHPGNQKQYGGFDNRGLEPGHRYVLFVLAVLQKNEPTFAASPFSDPFQLDNPDPQPIVDGEEGLIWVIGPVLAVVFIICIVIAILLYKK
;
A
#
# COMPACT_ATOMS: atom_id res chain seq x y z
N MET A 1 20.49 66.99 5.10
CA MET A 1 21.35 67.94 4.36
C MET A 1 21.24 67.64 2.88
N ALA A 2 21.36 68.66 2.03
CA ALA A 2 21.35 68.63 0.56
C ALA A 2 22.60 69.46 0.09
N PRO A 3 22.81 69.94 -1.18
CA PRO A 3 21.85 70.02 -2.30
C PRO A 3 22.38 69.97 -3.78
N THR A 4 21.45 70.09 -4.74
CA THR A 4 21.56 70.69 -6.10
C THR A 4 22.41 69.94 -7.18
N TRP A 5 22.20 70.08 -8.51
CA TRP A 5 21.46 71.00 -9.41
C TRP A 5 20.80 70.20 -10.57
N ARG A 6 19.81 70.63 -11.40
CA ARG A 6 18.72 71.65 -11.34
C ARG A 6 17.67 71.29 -12.45
N PRO A 7 16.36 71.62 -12.32
CA PRO A 7 15.35 71.39 -13.37
C PRO A 7 14.64 72.68 -13.89
N SER A 8 13.62 72.52 -14.75
CA SER A 8 12.54 73.50 -15.09
C SER A 8 11.32 72.68 -15.56
N VAL A 9 10.13 72.61 -14.92
CA VAL A 9 9.15 73.63 -14.43
C VAL A 9 8.44 74.31 -15.64
N VAL A 10 7.12 74.20 -15.87
CA VAL A 10 5.89 74.78 -15.23
C VAL A 10 4.66 73.87 -15.59
N SER A 11 3.74 73.39 -14.73
CA SER A 11 2.52 74.01 -14.09
C SER A 11 1.33 74.37 -15.06
N VAL A 12 0.01 74.28 -14.76
CA VAL A 12 -0.81 73.68 -13.65
C VAL A 12 -2.34 73.70 -14.02
N VAL A 13 -3.23 73.15 -13.15
CA VAL A 13 -4.74 73.13 -13.12
C VAL A 13 -5.60 72.42 -14.21
N GLY A 14 -6.71 71.82 -13.73
CA GLY A 14 -8.04 71.70 -14.37
C GLY A 14 -9.10 72.35 -13.44
N PRO A 15 -10.39 71.92 -13.36
CA PRO A 15 -11.11 70.87 -14.10
C PRO A 15 -12.54 71.34 -14.56
N VAL A 16 -13.52 70.43 -14.57
CA VAL A 16 -15.00 70.60 -14.77
C VAL A 16 -15.49 70.62 -16.23
N GLY A 17 -16.17 69.53 -16.61
CA GLY A 17 -16.62 69.24 -17.97
C GLY A 17 -17.92 69.87 -18.46
N LEU A 18 -18.30 69.47 -19.67
CA LEU A 18 -19.60 69.70 -20.30
C LEU A 18 -19.99 68.47 -21.15
N PHE A 19 -21.26 68.39 -21.55
CA PHE A 19 -21.82 67.29 -22.34
C PHE A 19 -22.09 67.75 -23.80
N LEU A 20 -22.03 66.80 -24.74
CA LEU A 20 -22.54 66.85 -26.11
C LEU A 20 -21.84 67.69 -27.22
N VAL A 21 -21.82 67.08 -28.41
CA VAL A 21 -21.48 67.58 -29.76
C VAL A 21 -20.04 68.05 -30.04
N LEU A 22 -19.27 67.17 -30.72
CA LEU A 22 -18.52 67.56 -31.92
C LEU A 22 -18.11 66.33 -32.77
N LEU A 23 -18.58 66.26 -34.02
CA LEU A 23 -18.09 65.32 -35.03
C LEU A 23 -16.91 65.93 -35.79
N ALA A 24 -15.67 65.75 -35.31
CA ALA A 24 -14.47 65.71 -36.15
C ALA A 24 -13.19 65.37 -35.35
N ARG A 25 -12.40 64.42 -35.88
CA ARG A 25 -10.93 64.28 -35.66
C ARG A 25 -10.42 64.23 -34.22
N GLY A 26 -10.77 63.14 -33.53
CA GLY A 26 -9.74 62.32 -32.90
C GLY A 26 -9.32 61.22 -33.88
N CYS A 27 -8.34 61.47 -34.76
CA CYS A 27 -7.83 60.41 -35.63
C CYS A 27 -6.98 59.45 -34.80
N LEU A 28 -7.47 58.22 -34.60
CA LEU A 28 -6.55 57.07 -34.53
C LEU A 28 -5.82 57.03 -35.87
N ALA A 29 -4.49 57.03 -35.82
CA ALA A 29 -3.67 56.97 -37.02
C ALA A 29 -3.60 55.51 -37.47
N GLU A 30 -4.32 55.19 -38.56
CA GLU A 30 -4.18 53.91 -39.26
C GLU A 30 -2.68 53.66 -39.58
N GLU A 31 -2.07 52.67 -38.93
CA GLU A 31 -0.65 52.34 -39.11
C GLU A 31 -0.48 51.31 -40.25
N PRO A 32 0.32 51.60 -41.29
CA PRO A 32 0.69 50.59 -42.28
C PRO A 32 1.53 49.47 -41.65
N PRO A 33 1.57 48.28 -42.27
CA PRO A 33 2.27 47.14 -41.68
C PRO A 33 3.77 47.39 -41.52
N ARG A 34 4.36 46.86 -40.45
CA ARG A 34 5.81 46.80 -40.21
C ARG A 34 6.19 45.42 -39.66
N PHE A 35 7.32 44.86 -40.07
CA PHE A 35 7.80 43.58 -39.53
C PHE A 35 8.30 43.72 -38.08
N ILE A 36 7.93 42.74 -37.25
CA ILE A 36 8.53 42.48 -35.94
C ILE A 36 9.64 41.42 -36.08
N ARG A 37 9.40 40.41 -36.91
CA ARG A 37 10.30 39.27 -37.11
C ARG A 37 10.26 38.83 -38.56
N GLU A 38 11.38 39.02 -39.26
CA GLU A 38 11.54 38.62 -40.65
C GLU A 38 12.04 37.15 -40.75
N PRO A 39 11.67 36.43 -41.82
CA PRO A 39 12.16 35.09 -42.07
C PRO A 39 13.62 35.13 -42.57
N LYS A 40 14.42 34.17 -42.09
CA LYS A 40 15.82 33.99 -42.50
C LYS A 40 15.96 32.84 -43.49
N ASP A 41 16.95 32.92 -44.37
CA ASP A 41 17.39 31.81 -45.24
C ASP A 41 17.64 30.53 -44.43
N GLN A 42 17.30 29.36 -45.01
CA GLN A 42 17.51 28.06 -44.39
C GLN A 42 18.16 27.06 -45.34
N ILE A 43 19.08 26.26 -44.80
CA ILE A 43 19.67 25.08 -45.43
C ILE A 43 19.17 23.85 -44.64
N GLY A 44 18.14 23.20 -45.17
CA GLY A 44 17.54 22.00 -44.56
C GLY A 44 18.01 20.70 -45.23
N VAL A 45 17.60 19.57 -44.67
CA VAL A 45 17.95 18.22 -45.18
C VAL A 45 16.72 17.54 -45.78
N SER A 46 16.88 16.86 -46.90
CA SER A 46 15.82 16.10 -47.60
C SER A 46 15.21 15.03 -46.68
N GLY A 47 13.87 14.97 -46.63
CA GLY A 47 13.13 14.17 -45.66
C GLY A 47 12.84 14.89 -44.33
N GLY A 48 13.66 15.90 -43.98
CA GLY A 48 13.53 16.71 -42.77
C GLY A 48 12.48 17.82 -42.87
N VAL A 49 12.72 18.91 -42.13
CA VAL A 49 11.78 20.04 -41.92
C VAL A 49 12.50 21.36 -42.20
N ALA A 50 11.75 22.34 -42.72
CA ALA A 50 12.08 23.76 -42.63
C ALA A 50 10.88 24.52 -42.07
N SER A 51 11.12 25.64 -41.39
CA SER A 51 10.05 26.55 -40.98
C SER A 51 10.49 28.01 -41.04
N PHE A 52 9.75 28.82 -41.80
CA PHE A 52 9.98 30.25 -41.93
C PHE A 52 9.00 31.00 -41.03
N VAL A 53 9.51 31.81 -40.11
CA VAL A 53 8.70 32.61 -39.19
C VAL A 53 8.59 34.03 -39.72
N CYS A 54 7.38 34.56 -39.84
CA CYS A 54 7.13 35.95 -40.22
C CYS A 54 6.10 36.58 -39.26
N GLN A 55 6.43 37.70 -38.62
CA GLN A 55 5.53 38.44 -37.74
C GLN A 55 5.57 39.93 -38.08
N ALA A 56 4.41 40.59 -38.08
CA ALA A 56 4.21 42.00 -38.36
C ALA A 56 3.26 42.65 -37.34
N THR A 57 3.14 43.97 -37.38
CA THR A 57 2.15 44.76 -36.66
C THR A 57 1.76 45.99 -37.48
N GLY A 58 0.63 46.61 -37.13
CA GLY A 58 -0.03 47.70 -37.84
C GLY A 58 -1.48 47.80 -37.36
N ASP A 59 -2.17 48.88 -37.69
CA ASP A 59 -3.56 49.12 -37.27
C ASP A 59 -4.41 49.55 -38.48
N PRO A 60 -5.38 48.74 -38.95
CA PRO A 60 -5.80 47.44 -38.40
C PRO A 60 -4.73 46.34 -38.46
N LYS A 61 -4.82 45.35 -37.55
CA LYS A 61 -3.90 44.19 -37.47
C LYS A 61 -3.67 43.55 -38.86
N PRO A 62 -2.42 43.51 -39.38
CA PRO A 62 -2.17 42.98 -40.72
C PRO A 62 -2.34 41.45 -40.80
N ARG A 63 -2.79 41.00 -41.96
CA ARG A 63 -2.88 39.60 -42.34
C ARG A 63 -1.57 39.16 -42.99
N VAL A 64 -0.97 38.09 -42.49
CA VAL A 64 0.21 37.46 -43.12
C VAL A 64 -0.23 36.39 -44.12
N THR A 65 0.47 36.30 -45.25
CA THR A 65 0.32 35.23 -46.23
C THR A 65 1.67 34.84 -46.83
N TRP A 66 1.75 33.59 -47.30
CA TRP A 66 2.98 32.98 -47.82
C TRP A 66 2.86 32.60 -49.29
N ASN A 67 3.86 33.01 -50.07
CA ASN A 67 3.93 32.81 -51.52
C ASN A 67 5.18 32.02 -51.93
N LYS A 68 5.07 31.27 -53.03
CA LYS A 68 6.18 30.64 -53.75
C LYS A 68 6.03 30.97 -55.24
N LYS A 69 7.00 31.67 -55.82
CA LYS A 69 6.94 32.20 -57.21
C LYS A 69 5.68 33.06 -57.49
N GLY A 70 5.36 33.99 -56.59
CA GLY A 70 4.21 34.89 -56.74
C GLY A 70 2.83 34.20 -56.70
N LYS A 71 2.75 32.98 -56.17
CA LYS A 71 1.49 32.26 -55.92
C LYS A 71 1.42 31.79 -54.48
N LYS A 72 0.26 32.00 -53.83
CA LYS A 72 0.02 31.55 -52.46
C LYS A 72 0.28 30.06 -52.32
N VAL A 73 1.03 29.67 -51.29
CA VAL A 73 1.28 28.25 -51.00
C VAL A 73 -0.01 27.58 -50.55
N ASN A 74 -0.36 26.47 -51.21
CA ASN A 74 -1.57 25.69 -50.92
C ASN A 74 -1.31 24.22 -51.28
N SER A 75 -0.93 23.42 -50.29
CA SER A 75 -0.61 22.00 -50.44
C SER A 75 -0.46 21.36 -49.06
N GLN A 76 -0.86 20.09 -48.90
CA GLN A 76 -0.79 19.33 -47.63
C GLN A 76 0.62 19.17 -47.01
N ARG A 77 1.69 19.63 -47.66
CA ARG A 77 3.07 19.68 -47.11
C ARG A 77 3.55 21.08 -46.71
N PHE A 78 2.78 22.11 -47.05
CA PHE A 78 3.06 23.52 -46.81
C PHE A 78 2.01 24.02 -45.82
N GLU A 79 2.28 23.75 -44.55
CA GLU A 79 1.39 24.08 -43.45
C GLU A 79 1.67 25.52 -43.01
N THR A 80 0.62 26.32 -42.83
CA THR A 80 0.73 27.71 -42.34
C THR A 80 0.05 27.76 -40.99
N ILE A 81 0.80 28.14 -39.95
CA ILE A 81 0.33 28.23 -38.57
C ILE A 81 0.35 29.70 -38.18
N ASP A 82 -0.83 30.30 -38.00
CA ASP A 82 -0.98 31.69 -37.55
C ASP A 82 -0.70 31.79 -36.02
N PHE A 83 -0.33 32.97 -35.52
CA PHE A 83 -0.16 33.22 -34.08
C PHE A 83 -1.46 33.76 -33.46
N ASP A 84 -1.87 33.24 -32.29
CA ASP A 84 -3.16 33.59 -31.68
C ASP A 84 -3.33 35.08 -31.33
N GLU A 85 -2.30 35.72 -30.77
CA GLU A 85 -2.40 37.11 -30.28
C GLU A 85 -1.80 38.15 -31.24
N SER A 86 -0.88 37.75 -32.13
CA SER A 86 -0.04 38.65 -32.94
C SER A 86 -0.23 38.44 -34.45
N SER A 87 -0.06 39.49 -35.25
CA SER A 87 -0.17 39.42 -36.71
C SER A 87 1.02 38.71 -37.36
N GLY A 88 1.07 37.39 -37.25
CA GLY A 88 2.16 36.56 -37.76
C GLY A 88 1.69 35.20 -38.26
N ALA A 89 2.54 34.56 -39.07
CA ALA A 89 2.36 33.18 -39.49
C ALA A 89 3.70 32.46 -39.72
N VAL A 90 3.77 31.19 -39.33
CA VAL A 90 4.88 30.27 -39.61
C VAL A 90 4.54 29.42 -40.83
N LEU A 91 5.39 29.45 -41.86
CA LEU A 91 5.34 28.48 -42.97
C LEU A 91 6.21 27.28 -42.65
N ARG A 92 5.58 26.13 -42.34
CA ARG A 92 6.25 24.84 -42.15
C ARG A 92 6.23 24.03 -43.44
N ILE A 93 7.36 23.39 -43.76
CA ILE A 93 7.50 22.51 -44.93
C ILE A 93 7.99 21.14 -44.46
N GLN A 94 7.13 20.11 -44.54
CA GLN A 94 7.44 18.75 -44.10
C GLN A 94 6.75 17.67 -44.96
N PRO A 95 7.42 16.54 -45.28
CA PRO A 95 8.87 16.39 -45.34
C PRO A 95 9.46 17.19 -46.51
N LEU A 96 10.66 17.75 -46.33
CA LEU A 96 11.44 18.44 -47.36
C LEU A 96 11.80 17.52 -48.54
N ARG A 97 11.83 18.06 -49.77
CA ARG A 97 12.16 17.34 -51.00
C ARG A 97 13.06 18.17 -51.93
N THR A 98 14.34 17.85 -51.97
CA THR A 98 15.23 18.34 -53.05
C THR A 98 14.84 17.72 -54.40
N PRO A 99 14.91 18.45 -55.54
CA PRO A 99 15.05 19.90 -55.68
C PRO A 99 13.71 20.64 -55.80
N ARG A 100 12.60 20.01 -55.41
CA ARG A 100 11.23 20.56 -55.60
C ARG A 100 10.90 21.70 -54.62
N ASP A 101 11.44 21.63 -53.41
CA ASP A 101 11.16 22.61 -52.36
C ASP A 101 12.16 23.77 -52.33
N GLU A 102 13.35 23.59 -52.90
CA GLU A 102 14.34 24.64 -53.10
C GLU A 102 13.75 25.80 -53.90
N ASN A 103 13.65 26.99 -53.30
CA ASN A 103 13.10 28.20 -53.91
C ASN A 103 13.33 29.42 -53.03
N VAL A 104 13.00 30.60 -53.55
CA VAL A 104 12.72 31.78 -52.73
C VAL A 104 11.24 31.76 -52.34
N TYR A 105 10.98 31.89 -51.05
CA TYR A 105 9.66 32.06 -50.45
C TYR A 105 9.47 33.52 -50.07
N GLU A 106 8.23 33.97 -50.09
CA GLU A 106 7.85 35.36 -49.88
C GLU A 106 6.78 35.41 -48.78
N CYS A 107 7.03 36.20 -47.74
CA CYS A 107 6.03 36.59 -46.77
C CYS A 107 5.46 37.95 -47.20
N VAL A 108 4.13 38.06 -47.21
CA VAL A 108 3.38 39.29 -47.48
C VAL A 108 2.52 39.60 -46.26
N ALA A 109 2.65 40.80 -45.68
CA ALA A 109 1.81 41.27 -44.59
C ALA A 109 1.01 42.51 -45.02
N GLN A 110 -0.31 42.45 -44.93
CA GLN A 110 -1.22 43.42 -45.56
C GLN A 110 -2.36 43.81 -44.60
N ASN A 111 -2.69 45.10 -44.51
CA ASN A 111 -3.93 45.61 -43.89
C ASN A 111 -4.66 46.55 -44.86
N SER A 112 -5.65 47.32 -44.39
CA SER A 112 -6.37 48.33 -45.20
C SER A 112 -5.51 49.55 -45.60
N VAL A 113 -4.35 49.72 -44.95
CA VAL A 113 -3.51 50.92 -44.99
C VAL A 113 -2.29 50.71 -45.88
N GLY A 114 -1.78 49.48 -45.97
CA GLY A 114 -0.63 49.15 -46.80
C GLY A 114 -0.27 47.66 -46.83
N GLU A 115 0.81 47.36 -47.54
CA GLU A 115 1.35 46.02 -47.76
C GLU A 115 2.87 46.07 -47.69
N ILE A 116 3.48 45.08 -47.04
CA ILE A 116 4.94 44.88 -46.99
C ILE A 116 5.29 43.44 -47.37
N THR A 117 6.45 43.25 -47.99
CA THR A 117 6.94 41.95 -48.45
C THR A 117 8.38 41.71 -48.01
N VAL A 118 8.73 40.44 -47.77
CA VAL A 118 10.09 40.01 -47.44
C VAL A 118 10.34 38.60 -48.00
N HIS A 119 11.58 38.32 -48.37
CA HIS A 119 11.97 37.08 -49.05
C HIS A 119 12.96 36.25 -48.21
N ALA A 120 12.82 34.92 -48.26
CA ALA A 120 13.77 33.99 -47.68
C ALA A 120 14.01 32.80 -48.61
N LYS A 121 15.27 32.36 -48.76
CA LYS A 121 15.68 31.24 -49.61
C LYS A 121 15.72 29.94 -48.84
N LEU A 122 15.15 28.89 -49.42
CA LEU A 122 15.31 27.51 -48.98
C LEU A 122 16.31 26.79 -49.88
N THR A 123 17.35 26.20 -49.27
CA THR A 123 18.22 25.20 -49.88
C THR A 123 17.96 23.85 -49.20
N VAL A 124 17.96 22.74 -49.95
CA VAL A 124 17.68 21.40 -49.40
C VAL A 124 18.80 20.45 -49.81
N LEU A 125 19.67 20.11 -48.87
CA LEU A 125 20.74 19.13 -49.11
C LEU A 125 20.20 17.70 -49.00
N ARG A 126 20.91 16.74 -49.57
CA ARG A 126 20.72 15.31 -49.29
C ARG A 126 21.66 14.88 -48.18
N GLU A 127 21.34 13.78 -47.49
CA GLU A 127 22.20 13.23 -46.43
C GLU A 127 23.59 12.82 -46.96
N ASP A 128 23.69 12.39 -48.23
CA ASP A 128 24.96 12.09 -48.94
C ASP A 128 25.77 13.34 -49.36
N GLN A 129 25.25 14.55 -49.11
CA GLN A 129 25.82 15.82 -49.58
C GLN A 129 25.95 16.87 -48.46
N LEU A 130 25.94 16.43 -47.19
CA LEU A 130 26.10 17.33 -46.05
C LEU A 130 27.56 17.72 -45.84
N PRO A 131 27.85 19.01 -45.57
CA PRO A 131 29.22 19.44 -45.26
C PRO A 131 29.67 18.91 -43.87
N PRO A 132 30.98 18.70 -43.65
CA PRO A 132 31.52 18.42 -42.34
C PRO A 132 31.10 19.49 -41.32
N GLY A 133 30.63 19.07 -40.15
CA GLY A 133 30.14 19.98 -39.10
C GLY A 133 28.68 20.45 -39.24
N PHE A 134 27.92 19.95 -40.21
CA PHE A 134 26.46 20.14 -40.26
C PHE A 134 25.77 19.63 -38.97
N PRO A 135 24.73 20.31 -38.43
CA PRO A 135 24.15 19.92 -37.15
C PRO A 135 23.55 18.51 -37.14
N ASN A 136 23.89 17.72 -36.12
CA ASN A 136 23.27 16.44 -35.79
C ASN A 136 22.46 16.55 -34.49
N ILE A 137 21.37 15.79 -34.36
CA ILE A 137 20.60 15.70 -33.11
C ILE A 137 21.00 14.41 -32.40
N ASP A 138 21.90 14.51 -31.42
CA ASP A 138 22.42 13.35 -30.69
C ASP A 138 21.40 12.82 -29.67
N MET A 139 20.61 13.73 -29.08
CA MET A 139 19.49 13.40 -28.20
C MET A 139 18.34 14.39 -28.41
N GLY A 140 17.27 13.95 -29.08
CA GLY A 140 16.03 14.71 -29.19
C GLY A 140 15.19 14.66 -27.90
N PRO A 141 14.23 15.59 -27.73
CA PRO A 141 13.30 15.59 -26.62
C PRO A 141 12.49 14.29 -26.55
N GLN A 142 12.13 13.93 -25.33
CA GLN A 142 11.38 12.72 -25.00
C GLN A 142 10.04 13.09 -24.37
N LEU A 143 9.05 12.19 -24.48
CA LEU A 143 7.73 12.39 -23.88
C LEU A 143 7.90 12.68 -22.39
N LYS A 144 7.40 13.83 -21.94
CA LYS A 144 7.51 14.27 -20.55
C LYS A 144 6.13 14.39 -19.93
N VAL A 145 6.03 13.89 -18.70
CA VAL A 145 4.87 14.12 -17.84
C VAL A 145 5.35 14.90 -16.62
N VAL A 146 4.62 15.94 -16.26
CA VAL A 146 4.88 16.81 -15.11
C VAL A 146 3.58 17.03 -14.35
N GLU A 147 3.62 17.35 -13.05
CA GLU A 147 2.42 17.83 -12.33
C GLU A 147 2.29 19.35 -12.49
N ARG A 148 1.06 19.88 -12.52
CA ARG A 148 0.82 21.34 -12.51
C ARG A 148 1.58 21.99 -11.34
N THR A 149 2.17 23.16 -11.55
CA THR A 149 3.08 23.89 -10.63
C THR A 149 4.46 23.27 -10.38
N ARG A 150 4.78 22.09 -10.95
CA ARG A 150 6.15 21.56 -10.92
C ARG A 150 6.95 22.01 -12.14
N THR A 151 8.27 22.10 -12.00
CA THR A 151 9.15 22.48 -13.10
C THR A 151 9.32 21.33 -14.10
N ALA A 152 8.93 21.54 -15.35
CA ALA A 152 9.27 20.64 -16.45
C ALA A 152 10.66 20.98 -16.99
N THR A 153 11.30 20.01 -17.64
CA THR A 153 12.55 20.24 -18.38
C THR A 153 12.59 19.30 -19.56
N MET A 154 12.56 19.86 -20.76
CA MET A 154 12.70 19.16 -22.03
C MET A 154 14.18 19.19 -22.42
N LEU A 155 14.80 18.03 -22.52
CA LEU A 155 16.22 17.90 -22.88
C LEU A 155 16.37 17.85 -24.40
N CYS A 156 17.39 18.52 -24.92
CA CYS A 156 17.85 18.40 -26.30
C CYS A 156 19.37 18.53 -26.30
N ALA A 157 20.06 17.68 -27.05
CA ALA A 157 21.49 17.77 -27.31
C ALA A 157 21.76 17.59 -28.80
N ALA A 158 22.64 18.42 -29.32
CA ALA A 158 23.02 18.48 -30.72
C ALA A 158 24.51 18.78 -30.85
N SER A 159 25.14 18.22 -31.88
CA SER A 159 26.55 18.38 -32.21
C SER A 159 26.70 19.01 -33.59
N GLY A 160 27.84 19.64 -33.84
CA GLY A 160 28.14 20.35 -35.08
C GLY A 160 29.46 21.11 -34.95
N ASN A 161 29.99 21.62 -36.06
CA ASN A 161 31.18 22.47 -36.07
C ASN A 161 30.97 23.59 -37.09
N PRO A 162 30.81 24.86 -36.68
CA PRO A 162 30.78 25.35 -35.28
C PRO A 162 29.61 24.80 -34.46
N ASP A 163 29.73 24.87 -33.13
CA ASP A 163 28.70 24.42 -32.17
C ASP A 163 27.30 24.96 -32.54
N PRO A 164 26.25 24.12 -32.60
CA PRO A 164 24.94 24.55 -33.04
C PRO A 164 24.15 25.28 -31.94
N GLU A 165 23.52 26.40 -32.31
CA GLU A 165 22.50 27.03 -31.49
C GLU A 165 21.23 26.17 -31.50
N ILE A 166 20.78 25.75 -30.31
CA ILE A 166 19.51 25.06 -30.14
C ILE A 166 18.41 26.09 -29.91
N THR A 167 17.27 25.92 -30.57
CA THR A 167 16.02 26.67 -30.32
C THR A 167 14.84 25.69 -30.19
N TRP A 168 13.70 26.16 -29.71
CA TRP A 168 12.53 25.32 -29.42
C TRP A 168 11.27 25.81 -30.10
N PHE A 169 10.45 24.86 -30.56
CA PHE A 169 9.10 25.09 -31.06
C PHE A 169 8.10 24.29 -30.22
N LYS A 170 6.94 24.89 -29.94
CA LYS A 170 5.78 24.28 -29.28
C LYS A 170 4.61 24.37 -30.27
N ASP A 171 4.00 23.23 -30.59
CA ASP A 171 2.84 23.15 -31.49
C ASP A 171 3.09 23.87 -32.84
N PHE A 172 4.33 23.74 -33.34
CA PHE A 172 4.88 24.37 -34.55
C PHE A 172 5.07 25.90 -34.51
N LEU A 173 4.77 26.58 -33.40
CA LEU A 173 5.13 27.97 -33.16
C LEU A 173 6.48 28.07 -32.41
N PRO A 174 7.34 29.07 -32.68
CA PRO A 174 8.59 29.24 -31.96
C PRO A 174 8.35 29.65 -30.51
N VAL A 175 8.99 28.98 -29.56
CA VAL A 175 8.97 29.37 -28.14
C VAL A 175 9.88 30.57 -27.93
N ASP A 176 9.36 31.64 -27.32
CA ASP A 176 10.14 32.77 -26.86
C ASP A 176 10.25 32.75 -25.32
N PRO A 177 11.41 32.39 -24.74
CA PRO A 177 11.60 32.42 -23.29
C PRO A 177 11.43 33.83 -22.69
N SER A 178 11.72 34.90 -23.44
CA SER A 178 11.69 36.28 -22.92
C SER A 178 10.27 36.78 -22.64
N ALA A 179 9.29 36.35 -23.43
CA ALA A 179 7.88 36.69 -23.26
C ALA A 179 7.26 36.10 -21.97
N SER A 180 7.92 35.14 -21.33
CA SER A 180 7.36 34.35 -20.21
C SER A 180 7.55 34.96 -18.81
N ASN A 181 8.02 36.22 -18.70
CA ASN A 181 8.49 36.82 -17.44
C ASN A 181 9.52 35.95 -16.68
N GLY A 182 10.30 35.14 -17.41
CA GLY A 182 11.29 34.21 -16.86
C GLY A 182 10.72 32.89 -16.33
N ARG A 183 9.42 32.59 -16.52
CA ARG A 183 8.84 31.28 -16.18
C ARG A 183 9.39 30.17 -17.07
N ILE A 184 9.57 30.45 -18.36
CA ILE A 184 10.21 29.58 -19.33
C ILE A 184 11.65 30.07 -19.52
N LYS A 185 12.63 29.19 -19.29
CA LYS A 185 14.07 29.47 -19.40
C LYS A 185 14.73 28.45 -20.32
N GLN A 186 15.46 28.92 -21.33
CA GLN A 186 16.38 28.04 -22.05
C GLN A 186 17.72 28.00 -21.30
N LEU A 187 18.17 26.79 -20.96
CA LEU A 187 19.43 26.56 -20.24
C LEU A 187 20.62 26.58 -21.19
N ARG A 188 21.81 26.90 -20.66
CA ARG A 188 23.11 26.84 -21.36
C ARG A 188 23.51 25.44 -21.88
N SER A 189 22.68 24.42 -21.65
CA SER A 189 22.82 23.07 -22.19
C SER A 189 21.80 22.75 -23.30
N GLY A 190 21.13 23.76 -23.89
CA GLY A 190 20.10 23.60 -24.92
C GLY A 190 18.73 23.13 -24.41
N ALA A 191 18.60 22.76 -23.13
CA ALA A 191 17.35 22.28 -22.55
C ALA A 191 16.35 23.42 -22.28
N LEU A 192 15.07 23.19 -22.56
CA LEU A 192 13.98 24.10 -22.21
C LEU A 192 13.42 23.76 -20.83
N GLN A 193 13.56 24.66 -19.88
CA GLN A 193 13.01 24.54 -18.53
C GLN A 193 11.73 25.39 -18.44
N ILE A 194 10.66 24.81 -17.91
CA ILE A 194 9.37 25.47 -17.73
C ILE A 194 9.05 25.38 -16.23
N GLU A 195 9.24 26.48 -15.52
CA GLU A 195 8.90 26.57 -14.10
C GLU A 195 7.37 26.68 -13.91
N SER A 196 6.89 26.20 -12.77
CA SER A 196 5.49 26.29 -12.36
C SER A 196 4.45 25.74 -13.36
N SER A 197 4.80 24.71 -14.14
CA SER A 197 4.05 24.23 -15.33
C SER A 197 2.51 24.35 -15.24
N GLU A 198 1.93 24.96 -16.27
CA GLU A 198 0.51 25.27 -16.43
C GLU A 198 -0.16 24.34 -17.45
N GLU A 199 -1.50 24.27 -17.47
CA GLU A 199 -2.24 23.43 -18.43
C GLU A 199 -2.04 23.90 -19.88
N THR A 200 -1.78 25.19 -20.08
CA THR A 200 -1.37 25.87 -21.32
C THR A 200 0.01 25.44 -21.86
N ASP A 201 0.91 24.94 -20.99
CA ASP A 201 2.22 24.45 -21.42
C ASP A 201 2.13 23.09 -22.12
N GLN A 202 0.98 22.40 -22.05
CA GLN A 202 0.76 21.16 -22.79
C GLN A 202 0.84 21.40 -24.29
N GLY A 203 1.50 20.47 -24.98
CA GLY A 203 1.78 20.61 -26.40
C GLY A 203 2.86 19.66 -26.90
N LYS A 204 3.13 19.77 -28.19
CA LYS A 204 4.12 19.00 -28.94
C LYS A 204 5.37 19.85 -29.14
N TYR A 205 6.45 19.49 -28.48
CA TYR A 205 7.72 20.20 -28.51
C TYR A 205 8.72 19.54 -29.46
N GLU A 206 9.42 20.34 -30.25
CA GLU A 206 10.58 19.91 -31.05
C GLU A 206 11.72 20.92 -30.87
N CYS A 207 12.96 20.44 -30.85
CA CYS A 207 14.14 21.30 -30.82
C CYS A 207 14.79 21.38 -32.20
N VAL A 208 15.42 22.52 -32.47
CA VAL A 208 15.99 22.86 -33.78
C VAL A 208 17.42 23.33 -33.57
N ALA A 209 18.38 22.56 -34.09
CA ALA A 209 19.80 22.85 -34.04
C ALA A 209 20.25 23.56 -35.31
N THR A 210 20.87 24.74 -35.17
CA THR A 210 21.24 25.64 -36.27
C THR A 210 22.70 26.05 -36.16
N ASN A 211 23.45 25.98 -37.26
CA ASN A 211 24.75 26.64 -37.39
C ASN A 211 24.96 27.18 -38.82
N SER A 212 26.17 27.66 -39.14
CA SER A 212 26.50 28.20 -40.47
C SER A 212 26.45 27.18 -41.61
N ALA A 213 26.42 25.88 -41.33
CA ALA A 213 26.27 24.82 -42.33
C ALA A 213 24.79 24.45 -42.60
N GLY A 214 23.88 24.70 -41.64
CA GLY A 214 22.44 24.58 -41.85
C GLY A 214 21.63 24.29 -40.59
N VAL A 215 20.47 23.66 -40.79
CA VAL A 215 19.42 23.46 -39.78
C VAL A 215 18.98 22.00 -39.72
N ARG A 216 18.90 21.41 -38.52
CA ARG A 216 18.28 20.09 -38.29
C ARG A 216 17.24 20.16 -37.16
N TYR A 217 16.08 19.54 -37.40
CA TYR A 217 14.99 19.42 -36.43
C TYR A 217 15.06 18.05 -35.74
N SER A 218 14.67 17.98 -34.47
CA SER A 218 14.49 16.72 -33.75
C SER A 218 13.21 16.00 -34.16
N SER A 219 13.08 14.73 -33.77
CA SER A 219 11.76 14.14 -33.58
C SER A 219 10.97 14.95 -32.52
N PRO A 220 9.66 15.14 -32.68
CA PRO A 220 8.83 15.86 -31.72
C PRO A 220 8.44 14.97 -30.53
N ALA A 221 8.21 15.58 -29.37
CA ALA A 221 7.77 14.92 -28.16
C ALA A 221 6.69 15.72 -27.40
N ASN A 222 5.73 15.02 -26.81
CA ASN A 222 4.62 15.66 -26.10
C ASN A 222 4.98 15.94 -24.63
N LEU A 223 4.61 17.13 -24.15
CA LEU A 223 4.57 17.48 -22.73
C LEU A 223 3.12 17.36 -22.24
N TYR A 224 2.91 16.55 -21.21
CA TYR A 224 1.62 16.40 -20.51
C TYR A 224 1.71 16.96 -19.09
N VAL A 225 0.76 17.82 -18.72
CA VAL A 225 0.71 18.48 -17.41
C VAL A 225 -0.47 17.91 -16.63
N ARG A 226 -0.17 17.00 -15.70
CA ARG A 226 -1.17 16.33 -14.87
C ARG A 226 -1.64 17.26 -13.75
N VAL A 227 -2.92 17.59 -13.76
CA VAL A 227 -3.60 18.12 -12.58
C VAL A 227 -3.89 16.96 -11.63
N ARG A 228 -3.07 16.80 -10.58
CA ARG A 228 -3.35 15.84 -9.51
C ARG A 228 -4.62 16.27 -8.77
N ARG A 229 -5.73 15.59 -9.06
CA ARG A 229 -7.03 15.84 -8.44
C ARG A 229 -7.09 15.25 -7.02
N VAL A 230 -7.66 16.01 -6.08
CA VAL A 230 -7.70 15.68 -4.65
C VAL A 230 -9.05 16.17 -4.10
N ALA A 231 -9.87 15.24 -3.59
CA ALA A 231 -11.10 15.56 -2.89
C ALA A 231 -10.83 16.48 -1.68
N PRO A 232 -11.78 17.34 -1.29
CA PRO A 232 -11.53 18.29 -0.20
C PRO A 232 -11.25 17.56 1.11
N ARG A 233 -10.36 18.15 1.91
CA ARG A 233 -10.09 17.73 3.30
C ARG A 233 -9.81 18.96 4.15
N PHE A 234 -10.25 18.99 5.40
CA PHE A 234 -9.86 20.05 6.32
C PHE A 234 -8.35 19.98 6.57
N SER A 235 -7.68 21.13 6.43
CA SER A 235 -6.30 21.35 6.86
C SER A 235 -6.24 22.06 8.21
N ILE A 236 -7.29 22.82 8.55
CA ILE A 236 -7.61 23.29 9.90
C ILE A 236 -9.10 23.02 10.09
N LEU A 237 -9.43 22.14 11.03
CA LEU A 237 -10.80 21.87 11.43
C LEU A 237 -11.35 23.05 12.25
N PRO A 238 -12.64 23.38 12.13
CA PRO A 238 -13.26 24.37 12.99
C PRO A 238 -13.27 23.85 14.43
N MET A 239 -12.70 24.61 15.36
CA MET A 239 -12.56 24.19 16.77
C MET A 239 -13.72 24.75 17.60
N SER A 240 -14.32 23.91 18.44
CA SER A 240 -15.29 24.34 19.46
C SER A 240 -14.63 25.26 20.48
N HIS A 241 -15.36 26.29 20.94
CA HIS A 241 -14.86 27.26 21.92
C HIS A 241 -15.88 27.49 23.04
N GLU A 242 -15.36 27.65 24.26
CA GLU A 242 -16.13 28.05 25.43
C GLU A 242 -15.85 29.53 25.70
N ILE A 243 -16.90 30.36 25.76
CA ILE A 243 -16.76 31.83 25.87
C ILE A 243 -17.70 32.43 26.92
N MET A 244 -17.36 33.62 27.44
CA MET A 244 -18.24 34.37 28.33
C MET A 244 -19.36 35.09 27.53
N PRO A 245 -20.52 35.43 28.14
CA PRO A 245 -21.61 36.12 27.45
C PRO A 245 -21.17 37.50 26.97
N GLY A 246 -21.56 37.86 25.75
CA GLY A 246 -21.10 39.09 25.07
C GLY A 246 -19.65 38.99 24.55
N GLY A 247 -19.01 37.83 24.65
CA GLY A 247 -17.67 37.58 24.12
C GLY A 247 -17.64 37.53 22.59
N ASN A 248 -16.46 37.81 22.03
CA ASN A 248 -16.18 37.70 20.60
C ASN A 248 -15.25 36.50 20.35
N VAL A 249 -15.48 35.76 19.25
CA VAL A 249 -14.66 34.60 18.86
C VAL A 249 -14.55 34.47 17.34
N ASN A 250 -13.33 34.25 16.85
CA ASN A 250 -13.05 34.08 15.43
C ASN A 250 -12.74 32.61 15.12
N ILE A 251 -13.72 31.89 14.55
CA ILE A 251 -13.57 30.47 14.21
C ILE A 251 -12.94 30.35 12.82
N THR A 252 -11.69 29.91 12.73
CA THR A 252 -11.03 29.67 11.44
C THR A 252 -11.31 28.27 10.91
N CYS A 253 -11.77 28.16 9.66
CA CYS A 253 -11.87 26.90 8.94
C CYS A 253 -11.00 26.95 7.68
N VAL A 254 -10.19 25.92 7.43
CA VAL A 254 -9.33 25.83 6.24
C VAL A 254 -9.47 24.45 5.62
N ALA A 255 -9.83 24.40 4.34
CA ALA A 255 -9.94 23.17 3.56
C ALA A 255 -9.03 23.22 2.33
N VAL A 256 -8.40 22.10 2.03
CA VAL A 256 -7.47 21.96 0.90
C VAL A 256 -7.94 20.85 -0.03
N GLY A 257 -7.77 21.06 -1.32
CA GLY A 257 -8.19 20.15 -2.38
C GLY A 257 -7.58 20.54 -3.72
N SER A 258 -7.90 19.80 -4.77
CA SER A 258 -7.49 20.11 -6.14
C SER A 258 -8.59 19.65 -7.10
N PRO A 259 -9.48 20.55 -7.59
CA PRO A 259 -9.47 22.00 -7.37
C PRO A 259 -9.65 22.41 -5.90
N MET A 260 -9.15 23.60 -5.56
CA MET A 260 -9.24 24.16 -4.20
C MET A 260 -10.73 24.35 -3.84
N PRO A 261 -11.20 23.89 -2.68
CA PRO A 261 -12.60 23.99 -2.33
C PRO A 261 -13.01 25.41 -1.96
N TYR A 262 -14.26 25.76 -2.23
CA TYR A 262 -14.94 26.87 -1.57
C TYR A 262 -15.26 26.47 -0.12
N VAL A 263 -15.27 27.45 0.79
CA VAL A 263 -15.51 27.21 2.23
C VAL A 263 -16.58 28.18 2.72
N LYS A 264 -17.75 27.66 3.10
CA LYS A 264 -18.86 28.46 3.65
C LYS A 264 -19.17 28.06 5.10
N TRP A 265 -19.75 28.98 5.85
CA TRP A 265 -20.27 28.75 7.19
C TRP A 265 -21.79 28.69 7.19
N MET A 266 -22.35 27.77 7.98
CA MET A 266 -23.79 27.62 8.18
C MET A 266 -24.11 27.57 9.68
N GLN A 267 -25.31 28.03 10.06
CA GLN A 267 -25.87 27.84 11.40
C GLN A 267 -27.16 27.04 11.28
N GLY A 268 -27.14 25.77 11.73
CA GLY A 268 -28.22 24.83 11.46
C GLY A 268 -28.37 24.54 9.96
N ALA A 269 -29.35 25.20 9.34
CA ALA A 269 -29.65 25.08 7.90
C ALA A 269 -29.57 26.44 7.15
N GLU A 270 -29.16 27.52 7.82
CA GLU A 270 -28.99 28.85 7.23
C GLU A 270 -27.54 29.10 6.83
N ASP A 271 -27.32 29.61 5.62
CA ASP A 271 -26.00 29.99 5.10
C ASP A 271 -25.58 31.38 5.61
N LEU A 272 -24.52 31.43 6.41
CA LEU A 272 -23.93 32.66 6.94
C LEU A 272 -22.94 33.33 5.97
N THR A 273 -22.58 32.64 4.88
CA THR A 273 -21.67 33.15 3.85
C THR A 273 -22.45 33.35 2.55
N PRO A 274 -22.50 34.58 1.98
CA PRO A 274 -23.20 34.84 0.72
C PRO A 274 -22.68 33.97 -0.44
N GLU A 275 -23.56 33.54 -1.35
CA GLU A 275 -23.15 32.78 -2.52
C GLU A 275 -22.29 33.60 -3.50
N ASP A 276 -22.57 34.91 -3.62
CA ASP A 276 -21.87 35.83 -4.54
C ASP A 276 -20.41 36.14 -4.13
N ASP A 277 -20.04 35.93 -2.85
CA ASP A 277 -18.70 36.20 -2.31
C ASP A 277 -18.19 35.01 -1.47
N MET A 278 -18.30 33.81 -2.04
CA MET A 278 -17.90 32.58 -1.35
C MET A 278 -16.37 32.38 -1.36
N PRO A 279 -15.69 32.37 -0.20
CA PRO A 279 -14.23 32.40 -0.15
C PRO A 279 -13.60 31.02 -0.42
N VAL A 280 -12.44 31.04 -1.08
CA VAL A 280 -11.72 29.83 -1.50
C VAL A 280 -10.71 29.38 -0.45
N GLY A 281 -10.81 28.13 -0.03
CA GLY A 281 -9.83 27.40 0.79
C GLY A 281 -9.76 27.79 2.27
N ARG A 282 -10.09 29.04 2.64
CA ARG A 282 -10.13 29.52 4.02
C ARG A 282 -11.31 30.46 4.23
N ASN A 283 -12.07 30.22 5.28
CA ASN A 283 -13.10 31.13 5.77
C ASN A 283 -12.93 31.32 7.29
N VAL A 284 -13.31 32.49 7.82
CA VAL A 284 -13.26 32.80 9.24
C VAL A 284 -14.61 33.35 9.64
N LEU A 285 -15.29 32.66 10.55
CA LEU A 285 -16.53 33.17 11.13
C LEU A 285 -16.16 34.05 12.32
N GLU A 286 -16.35 35.36 12.17
CA GLU A 286 -16.16 36.34 13.25
C GLU A 286 -17.49 36.52 13.97
N LEU A 287 -17.61 35.94 15.18
CA LEU A 287 -18.78 36.08 16.02
C LEU A 287 -18.51 37.17 17.06
N THR A 288 -19.48 38.07 17.25
CA THR A 288 -19.39 39.17 18.21
C THR A 288 -20.64 39.25 19.08
N ASP A 289 -20.48 39.68 20.33
CA ASP A 289 -21.57 39.83 21.30
C ASP A 289 -22.43 38.54 21.46
N VAL A 290 -21.76 37.38 21.54
CA VAL A 290 -22.42 36.07 21.56
C VAL A 290 -23.09 35.82 22.92
N LYS A 291 -24.40 35.55 22.90
CA LYS A 291 -25.23 35.38 24.11
C LYS A 291 -25.74 33.96 24.30
N ASP A 292 -26.06 33.27 23.20
CA ASP A 292 -26.62 31.93 23.19
C ASP A 292 -25.60 30.90 22.68
N SER A 293 -25.70 29.66 23.16
CA SER A 293 -24.86 28.56 22.69
C SER A 293 -25.37 28.00 21.37
N ALA A 294 -24.49 27.83 20.38
CA ALA A 294 -24.88 27.43 19.02
C ALA A 294 -23.84 26.54 18.32
N ASN A 295 -24.31 25.74 17.37
CA ASN A 295 -23.48 24.91 16.51
C ASN A 295 -23.29 25.58 15.14
N TYR A 296 -22.05 25.76 14.73
CA TYR A 296 -21.68 26.34 13.45
C TYR A 296 -20.97 25.29 12.57
N THR A 297 -21.52 25.05 11.39
CA THR A 297 -21.00 24.06 10.44
C THR A 297 -20.14 24.75 9.39
N CYS A 298 -18.86 24.40 9.32
CA CYS A 298 -18.04 24.72 8.16
C CYS A 298 -18.26 23.66 7.08
N VAL A 299 -18.69 24.10 5.90
CA VAL A 299 -18.85 23.26 4.70
C VAL A 299 -17.77 23.62 3.70
N ALA A 300 -17.02 22.63 3.23
CA ALA A 300 -16.03 22.81 2.17
C ALA A 300 -16.34 21.93 0.97
N MET A 301 -16.45 22.54 -0.21
CA MET A 301 -16.96 21.88 -1.41
C MET A 301 -16.15 22.16 -2.68
N SER A 302 -16.03 21.14 -3.53
CA SER A 302 -15.37 21.21 -4.83
C SER A 302 -16.02 20.25 -5.83
N SER A 303 -15.55 20.25 -7.09
CA SER A 303 -16.01 19.33 -8.15
C SER A 303 -15.67 17.84 -7.90
N LEU A 304 -15.25 17.47 -6.69
CA LEU A 304 -14.85 16.12 -6.28
C LEU A 304 -15.53 15.67 -4.98
N GLY A 305 -16.39 16.50 -4.39
CA GLY A 305 -17.14 16.19 -3.17
C GLY A 305 -17.37 17.39 -2.26
N VAL A 306 -18.15 17.15 -1.21
CA VAL A 306 -18.45 18.07 -0.12
C VAL A 306 -17.99 17.41 1.18
N ILE A 307 -17.47 18.19 2.11
CA ILE A 307 -17.16 17.78 3.49
C ILE A 307 -17.68 18.82 4.48
N GLU A 308 -18.01 18.38 5.68
CA GLU A 308 -18.60 19.21 6.73
C GLU A 308 -17.90 18.95 8.06
N ALA A 309 -17.76 19.99 8.88
CA ALA A 309 -17.28 19.88 10.26
C ALA A 309 -17.97 20.93 11.14
N VAL A 310 -18.39 20.53 12.34
CA VAL A 310 -19.14 21.38 13.28
C VAL A 310 -18.22 21.86 14.39
N ALA A 311 -18.18 23.17 14.63
CA ALA A 311 -17.71 23.75 15.88
C ALA A 311 -18.92 24.08 16.77
N GLN A 312 -18.81 23.75 18.05
CA GLN A 312 -19.78 24.16 19.06
C GLN A 312 -19.26 25.40 19.78
N ILE A 313 -20.08 26.44 19.87
CA ILE A 313 -19.80 27.62 20.69
C ILE A 313 -20.70 27.53 21.91
N THR A 314 -20.09 27.33 23.07
CA THR A 314 -20.77 27.21 24.36
C THR A 314 -20.52 28.45 25.20
N VAL A 315 -21.59 29.17 25.51
CA VAL A 315 -21.54 30.35 26.35
C VAL A 315 -21.54 29.89 27.82
N LYS A 316 -20.38 29.96 28.47
CA LYS A 316 -20.22 29.64 29.89
C LYS A 316 -20.71 30.79 30.76
N SER A 317 -21.52 30.45 31.76
CA SER A 317 -21.90 31.36 32.84
C SER A 317 -21.29 30.92 34.17
N LEU A 318 -21.30 31.84 35.14
CA LEU A 318 -21.26 31.44 36.55
C LEU A 318 -22.50 30.59 36.87
N PRO A 319 -22.43 29.72 37.90
CA PRO A 319 -23.61 29.02 38.40
C PRO A 319 -24.71 30.00 38.81
N LYS A 320 -25.96 29.57 38.68
CA LYS A 320 -27.10 30.25 39.30
C LYS A 320 -27.03 30.08 40.82
N ALA A 321 -27.66 31.01 41.54
CA ALA A 321 -27.88 30.87 42.97
C ALA A 321 -28.62 29.53 43.26
N PRO A 322 -28.13 28.72 44.21
CA PRO A 322 -28.85 27.55 44.72
C PRO A 322 -30.24 27.91 45.27
N GLY A 323 -31.09 26.90 45.48
CA GLY A 323 -32.33 27.09 46.22
C GLY A 323 -32.06 27.58 47.65
N THR A 324 -32.99 28.36 48.22
CA THR A 324 -32.90 28.84 49.61
C THR A 324 -32.65 27.66 50.57
N PRO A 325 -31.58 27.69 51.39
CA PRO A 325 -31.23 26.59 52.29
C PRO A 325 -32.32 26.38 53.35
N VAL A 326 -32.88 25.17 53.38
CA VAL A 326 -33.88 24.74 54.37
C VAL A 326 -33.16 24.04 55.52
N VAL A 327 -33.45 24.48 56.75
CA VAL A 327 -32.94 23.82 57.97
C VAL A 327 -33.74 22.52 58.19
N THR A 328 -33.07 21.38 58.11
CA THR A 328 -33.70 20.06 58.32
C THR A 328 -33.52 19.51 59.72
N GLU A 329 -32.40 19.85 60.36
CA GLU A 329 -32.07 19.44 61.74
C GLU A 329 -31.41 20.63 62.44
N ASN A 330 -31.76 20.85 63.71
CA ASN A 330 -31.26 21.94 64.52
C ASN A 330 -30.98 21.43 65.93
N THR A 331 -29.79 21.70 66.46
CA THR A 331 -29.37 21.32 67.81
C THR A 331 -28.83 22.54 68.55
N ALA A 332 -28.38 22.38 69.79
CA ALA A 332 -27.70 23.47 70.51
C ALA A 332 -26.37 23.89 69.85
N THR A 333 -25.67 23.01 69.13
CA THR A 333 -24.32 23.29 68.61
C THR A 333 -24.11 22.94 67.14
N SER A 334 -25.19 22.60 66.43
CA SER A 334 -25.16 22.35 64.98
C SER A 334 -26.48 22.69 64.28
N ILE A 335 -26.37 23.09 63.01
CA ILE A 335 -27.49 23.30 62.08
C ILE A 335 -27.21 22.47 60.83
N THR A 336 -28.12 21.56 60.47
CA THR A 336 -28.10 20.89 59.16
C THR A 336 -29.00 21.61 58.18
N VAL A 337 -28.42 22.04 57.06
CA VAL A 337 -29.12 22.67 55.93
C VAL A 337 -29.10 21.77 54.70
N THR A 338 -30.19 21.83 53.93
CA THR A 338 -30.34 21.23 52.59
C THR A 338 -30.83 22.27 51.60
N TRP A 339 -30.34 22.25 50.36
CA TRP A 339 -30.75 23.16 49.29
C TRP A 339 -31.02 22.39 48.00
N ASP A 340 -31.72 23.01 47.05
CA ASP A 340 -31.73 22.53 45.67
C ASP A 340 -30.50 23.07 44.91
N SER A 341 -30.02 22.31 43.92
CA SER A 341 -28.92 22.71 43.05
C SER A 341 -29.14 24.08 42.38
N GLY A 342 -30.37 24.36 41.91
CA GLY A 342 -30.69 25.52 41.06
C GLY A 342 -30.05 25.49 39.67
N ASN A 343 -29.14 24.54 39.42
CA ASN A 343 -28.26 24.48 38.26
C ASN A 343 -28.48 23.18 37.46
N PRO A 344 -28.68 23.26 36.12
CA PRO A 344 -28.77 22.08 35.26
C PRO A 344 -27.40 21.50 34.90
N ASP A 345 -26.37 22.35 34.88
CA ASP A 345 -24.98 21.97 34.61
C ASP A 345 -24.28 21.48 35.88
N PRO A 346 -23.25 20.60 35.77
CA PRO A 346 -22.55 20.04 36.91
C PRO A 346 -21.76 21.10 37.69
N VAL A 347 -22.32 21.50 38.83
CA VAL A 347 -21.63 22.28 39.88
C VAL A 347 -20.44 21.47 40.41
N SER A 348 -19.28 22.11 40.58
CA SER A 348 -18.05 21.46 41.04
C SER A 348 -18.02 21.30 42.56
N TYR A 349 -18.44 22.33 43.30
CA TYR A 349 -18.73 22.30 44.73
C TYR A 349 -19.61 23.49 45.13
N TYR A 350 -20.18 23.43 46.33
CA TYR A 350 -20.89 24.53 46.97
C TYR A 350 -20.00 25.18 48.05
N VAL A 351 -20.23 26.48 48.25
CA VAL A 351 -19.64 27.26 49.34
C VAL A 351 -20.76 27.70 50.25
N ILE A 352 -20.70 27.31 51.53
CA ILE A 352 -21.58 27.87 52.57
C ILE A 352 -20.87 29.05 53.22
N GLU A 353 -21.56 30.18 53.26
CA GLU A 353 -21.16 31.34 54.05
C GLU A 353 -22.13 31.46 55.21
N TYR A 354 -21.63 31.57 56.44
CA TYR A 354 -22.47 31.76 57.62
C TYR A 354 -21.82 32.72 58.62
N LYS A 355 -22.64 33.51 59.33
CA LYS A 355 -22.19 34.33 60.46
C LYS A 355 -23.18 34.26 61.61
N SER A 356 -22.70 34.52 62.82
CA SER A 356 -23.63 34.87 63.90
C SER A 356 -24.22 36.24 63.61
N LYS A 357 -25.53 36.37 63.78
CA LYS A 357 -26.25 37.63 63.53
C LYS A 357 -26.15 38.62 64.70
N SER A 358 -25.70 38.17 65.87
CA SER A 358 -25.47 38.99 67.06
C SER A 358 -24.01 39.43 67.27
N GLN A 359 -23.07 38.97 66.43
CA GLN A 359 -21.67 39.38 66.46
C GLN A 359 -21.27 39.95 65.09
N ASP A 360 -20.82 41.20 65.06
CA ASP A 360 -20.28 41.78 63.83
C ASP A 360 -18.87 41.24 63.56
N GLY A 361 -18.70 40.52 62.45
CA GLY A 361 -17.52 39.74 62.16
C GLY A 361 -17.57 39.08 60.78
N PRO A 362 -16.43 38.55 60.30
CA PRO A 362 -16.34 37.97 58.97
C PRO A 362 -17.17 36.69 58.86
N TYR A 363 -17.81 36.52 57.69
CA TYR A 363 -18.44 35.27 57.29
C TYR A 363 -17.47 34.10 57.46
N GLN A 364 -17.92 33.07 58.15
CA GLN A 364 -17.25 31.78 58.19
C GLN A 364 -17.60 31.04 56.91
N ILE A 365 -16.57 30.63 56.17
CA ILE A 365 -16.71 30.02 54.85
C ILE A 365 -16.43 28.52 54.96
N LYS A 366 -17.27 27.69 54.32
CA LYS A 366 -17.04 26.26 54.11
C LYS A 366 -17.14 25.93 52.63
N GLU A 367 -15.99 25.65 52.04
CA GLU A 367 -15.78 25.31 50.64
C GLU A 367 -15.74 23.77 50.44
N ASP A 368 -15.51 23.31 49.21
CA ASP A 368 -15.40 21.88 48.82
C ASP A 368 -16.62 20.99 49.16
N ILE A 369 -17.79 21.59 49.42
CA ILE A 369 -19.01 20.85 49.72
C ILE A 369 -19.58 20.26 48.42
N THR A 370 -19.40 18.97 48.18
CA THR A 370 -19.86 18.28 46.95
C THR A 370 -21.30 17.78 47.00
N THR A 371 -22.01 17.98 48.13
CA THR A 371 -23.39 17.49 48.37
C THR A 371 -24.36 18.65 48.63
N THR A 372 -25.62 18.50 48.22
CA THR A 372 -26.72 19.47 48.49
C THR A 372 -27.27 19.44 49.93
N ARG A 373 -26.47 18.90 50.86
CA ARG A 373 -26.73 18.82 52.30
C ARG A 373 -25.41 18.98 53.04
N TYR A 374 -25.43 19.75 54.14
CA TYR A 374 -24.27 19.92 55.03
C TYR A 374 -24.73 20.19 56.46
N SER A 375 -23.95 19.76 57.45
CA SER A 375 -24.19 20.04 58.87
C SER A 375 -23.09 20.95 59.41
N ILE A 376 -23.45 22.19 59.71
CA ILE A 376 -22.56 23.20 60.27
C ILE A 376 -22.49 22.93 61.79
N GLY A 377 -21.42 22.28 62.24
CA GLY A 377 -21.17 22.00 63.66
C GLY A 377 -20.21 23.00 64.31
N GLY A 378 -20.15 23.00 65.65
CA GLY A 378 -19.31 23.91 66.42
C GLY A 378 -19.92 25.30 66.62
N LEU A 379 -21.24 25.40 66.51
CA LEU A 379 -22.00 26.64 66.71
C LEU A 379 -22.26 26.91 68.19
N SER A 380 -22.43 28.18 68.56
CA SER A 380 -22.82 28.59 69.91
C SER A 380 -24.31 28.30 70.16
N PRO A 381 -24.72 27.81 71.34
CA PRO A 381 -26.14 27.64 71.70
C PRO A 381 -26.95 28.94 71.76
N ASN A 382 -28.26 28.82 71.60
CA ASN A 382 -29.25 29.91 71.58
C ASN A 382 -28.88 31.14 70.71
N SER A 383 -28.05 30.94 69.69
CA SER A 383 -27.47 32.02 68.88
C SER A 383 -28.11 32.06 67.51
N GLU A 384 -28.44 33.26 67.03
CA GLU A 384 -28.91 33.43 65.65
C GLU A 384 -27.75 33.35 64.67
N TYR A 385 -27.93 32.52 63.64
CA TYR A 385 -27.04 32.41 62.50
C TYR A 385 -27.80 32.74 61.22
N GLU A 386 -27.10 33.44 60.33
CA GLU A 386 -27.54 33.80 58.99
C GLU A 386 -26.66 33.02 58.01
N ILE A 387 -27.27 32.28 57.08
CA ILE A 387 -26.60 31.26 56.25
C ILE A 387 -26.99 31.42 54.78
N TRP A 388 -26.00 31.47 53.89
CA TRP A 388 -26.12 31.50 52.44
C TRP A 388 -25.44 30.27 51.83
N VAL A 389 -25.82 29.93 50.59
CA VAL A 389 -25.10 28.92 49.79
C VAL A 389 -24.81 29.49 48.41
N SER A 390 -23.54 29.45 47.99
CA SER A 390 -23.12 29.73 46.61
C SER A 390 -22.77 28.43 45.90
N ALA A 391 -22.98 28.34 44.58
CA ALA A 391 -22.49 27.25 43.74
C ALA A 391 -21.22 27.69 42.99
N VAL A 392 -20.25 26.78 42.81
CA VAL A 392 -18.98 27.05 42.12
C VAL A 392 -18.79 26.08 40.95
N ASN A 393 -18.36 26.60 39.80
CA ASN A 393 -17.95 25.81 38.64
C ASN A 393 -16.54 26.24 38.14
N SER A 394 -16.09 25.67 37.01
CA SER A 394 -14.78 25.99 36.40
C SER A 394 -14.54 27.46 36.00
N ILE A 395 -15.55 28.34 36.06
CA ILE A 395 -15.41 29.80 35.84
C ILE A 395 -15.31 30.57 37.17
N GLY A 396 -16.00 30.11 38.22
CA GLY A 396 -15.96 30.74 39.54
C GLY A 396 -17.23 30.52 40.36
N GLN A 397 -17.33 31.27 41.45
CA GLN A 397 -18.47 31.28 42.37
C GLN A 397 -19.62 32.12 41.79
N GLY A 398 -20.80 31.52 41.71
CA GLY A 398 -22.05 32.22 41.38
C GLY A 398 -22.57 33.08 42.54
N PRO A 399 -23.61 33.90 42.31
CA PRO A 399 -24.25 34.64 43.39
C PRO A 399 -24.79 33.70 44.48
N PRO A 400 -24.78 34.12 45.75
CA PRO A 400 -25.34 33.34 46.84
C PRO A 400 -26.88 33.22 46.70
N SER A 401 -27.42 32.16 47.30
CA SER A 401 -28.86 32.00 47.53
C SER A 401 -29.41 33.02 48.54
N GLU A 402 -30.74 33.18 48.57
CA GLU A 402 -31.41 33.93 49.64
C GLU A 402 -31.06 33.36 51.01
N SER A 403 -30.76 34.23 51.98
CA SER A 403 -30.31 33.83 53.32
C SER A 403 -31.40 33.11 54.11
N VAL A 404 -31.04 32.03 54.81
CA VAL A 404 -31.87 31.53 55.93
C VAL A 404 -31.32 32.07 57.25
N VAL A 405 -32.21 32.66 58.06
CA VAL A 405 -31.94 33.00 59.46
C VAL A 405 -32.56 31.92 60.33
N THR A 406 -31.79 31.36 61.25
CA THR A 406 -32.28 30.43 62.27
C THR A 406 -31.53 30.63 63.59
N ARG A 407 -32.04 30.03 64.67
CA ARG A 407 -31.46 30.10 66.01
C ARG A 407 -31.14 28.67 66.47
N THR A 408 -29.92 28.44 66.96
CA THR A 408 -29.55 27.16 67.59
C THR A 408 -30.39 26.89 68.83
N GLY A 409 -30.55 25.63 69.20
CA GLY A 409 -31.30 25.23 70.40
C GLY A 409 -30.73 25.81 71.70
N GLU A 410 -31.56 25.91 72.73
CA GLU A 410 -31.08 26.15 74.09
C GLU A 410 -30.33 24.92 74.63
N GLN A 411 -29.41 25.16 75.55
CA GLN A 411 -28.78 24.19 76.43
C GLN A 411 -28.80 24.73 77.87
N ALA A 412 -28.50 23.90 78.87
CA ALA A 412 -28.18 24.41 80.21
C ALA A 412 -26.93 25.34 80.14
N PRO A 413 -26.81 26.37 81.00
CA PRO A 413 -25.61 27.20 81.06
C PRO A 413 -24.39 26.31 81.33
N ALA A 414 -23.36 26.38 80.47
CA ALA A 414 -22.17 25.54 80.64
C ALA A 414 -21.13 26.17 81.59
N SER A 415 -21.29 27.45 81.89
CA SER A 415 -20.52 28.17 82.90
C SER A 415 -21.42 28.68 84.02
N ALA A 416 -20.81 28.92 85.18
CA ALA A 416 -21.48 29.55 86.31
C ALA A 416 -21.66 31.07 86.06
N PRO A 417 -22.55 31.75 86.80
CA PRO A 417 -22.58 33.20 86.89
C PRO A 417 -21.18 33.76 87.13
N ARG A 418 -20.81 34.82 86.39
CA ARG A 418 -19.49 35.43 86.47
C ARG A 418 -19.40 36.41 87.62
N ASN A 419 -18.16 36.74 88.01
CA ASN A 419 -17.83 37.84 88.92
C ASN A 419 -18.72 37.86 90.17
N VAL A 420 -19.04 36.67 90.70
CA VAL A 420 -19.85 36.52 91.90
C VAL A 420 -19.11 37.18 93.06
N GLN A 421 -19.66 38.29 93.52
CA GLN A 421 -19.07 39.15 94.54
C GLN A 421 -20.13 39.36 95.62
N ALA A 422 -20.02 38.58 96.68
CA ALA A 422 -20.62 38.92 97.95
C ALA A 422 -19.69 39.93 98.63
N ARG A 423 -20.15 41.17 98.77
CA ARG A 423 -19.53 42.17 99.63
C ARG A 423 -20.54 42.64 100.66
N MET A 424 -20.08 43.09 101.81
CA MET A 424 -20.99 43.67 102.78
C MET A 424 -21.55 45.00 102.27
N LEU A 425 -22.86 45.15 102.42
CA LEU A 425 -23.56 46.43 102.33
C LEU A 425 -23.73 47.03 103.74
N SER A 426 -23.93 46.17 104.73
CA SER A 426 -23.87 46.44 106.19
C SER A 426 -23.30 45.20 106.90
N ALA A 427 -23.11 45.24 108.23
CA ALA A 427 -22.65 44.07 109.00
C ALA A 427 -23.58 42.84 108.92
N THR A 428 -24.88 43.05 108.66
CA THR A 428 -25.95 42.02 108.64
C THR A 428 -26.56 41.77 107.25
N THR A 429 -26.08 42.45 106.21
CA THR A 429 -26.60 42.33 104.84
C THR A 429 -25.46 42.36 103.83
N MET A 430 -25.26 41.23 103.15
CA MET A 430 -24.38 41.20 101.98
C MET A 430 -25.20 41.61 100.75
N ILE A 431 -24.58 42.38 99.87
CA ILE A 431 -25.03 42.44 98.47
C ILE A 431 -24.24 41.36 97.73
N VAL A 432 -24.96 40.39 97.17
CA VAL A 432 -24.41 39.41 96.23
C VAL A 432 -24.74 39.93 94.84
N GLN A 433 -23.72 40.41 94.14
CA GLN A 433 -23.80 40.80 92.74
C GLN A 433 -23.06 39.76 91.90
N TRP A 434 -23.52 39.53 90.68
CA TRP A 434 -22.86 38.71 89.67
C TRP A 434 -23.04 39.33 88.30
N GLU A 435 -22.31 38.80 87.33
CA GLU A 435 -22.59 39.00 85.92
C GLU A 435 -23.20 37.70 85.35
N GLU A 436 -23.85 37.80 84.19
CA GLU A 436 -24.32 36.63 83.47
C GLU A 436 -23.17 35.63 83.20
N PRO A 437 -23.45 34.32 83.13
CA PRO A 437 -22.47 33.32 82.71
C PRO A 437 -21.75 33.73 81.41
N VAL A 438 -20.51 33.25 81.20
CA VAL A 438 -19.83 33.41 79.88
C VAL A 438 -20.65 32.74 78.78
N GLU A 439 -21.19 31.58 79.14
CA GLU A 439 -21.89 30.63 78.29
C GLU A 439 -23.28 30.39 78.89
N PRO A 440 -24.22 31.36 78.75
CA PRO A 440 -25.58 31.23 79.28
C PRO A 440 -26.39 30.18 78.50
N ASN A 441 -26.03 29.96 77.23
CA ASN A 441 -26.47 28.87 76.33
C ASN A 441 -27.99 28.69 76.10
N GLY A 442 -28.82 29.53 76.72
CA GLY A 442 -30.27 29.59 76.59
C GLY A 442 -30.76 30.93 77.10
N LEU A 443 -32.07 31.18 77.07
CA LEU A 443 -32.62 32.31 77.80
C LEU A 443 -32.64 31.96 79.28
N ILE A 444 -31.85 32.67 80.08
CA ILE A 444 -31.79 32.49 81.53
C ILE A 444 -33.19 32.73 82.10
N ARG A 445 -33.68 31.76 82.89
CA ARG A 445 -35.00 31.80 83.53
C ARG A 445 -34.94 32.29 84.97
N GLY A 446 -33.73 32.41 85.52
CA GLY A 446 -33.43 32.96 86.83
C GLY A 446 -32.09 32.48 87.36
N TYR A 447 -31.79 32.92 88.57
CA TYR A 447 -30.60 32.57 89.34
C TYR A 447 -30.99 31.95 90.68
N ARG A 448 -30.08 31.19 91.29
CA ARG A 448 -30.25 30.64 92.64
C ARG A 448 -29.00 30.89 93.46
N VAL A 449 -29.15 31.68 94.53
CA VAL A 449 -28.12 31.92 95.52
C VAL A 449 -28.26 30.88 96.63
N TYR A 450 -27.20 30.10 96.84
CA TYR A 450 -27.05 29.16 97.93
C TYR A 450 -26.11 29.76 98.96
N TYR A 451 -26.51 29.83 100.22
CA TYR A 451 -25.67 30.38 101.29
C TYR A 451 -25.78 29.58 102.58
N THR A 452 -24.68 29.52 103.34
CA THR A 452 -24.59 28.78 104.61
C THR A 452 -23.45 29.30 105.49
N MET A 453 -23.54 29.03 106.79
CA MET A 453 -22.42 29.11 107.73
C MET A 453 -21.68 27.76 107.87
N GLU A 454 -22.31 26.68 107.38
CA GLU A 454 -21.87 25.28 107.50
C GLU A 454 -21.58 24.71 106.09
N PRO A 455 -20.46 25.06 105.45
CA PRO A 455 -20.15 24.66 104.07
C PRO A 455 -19.89 23.16 103.91
N GLU A 456 -19.58 22.46 105.00
CA GLU A 456 -19.34 20.99 105.04
C GLU A 456 -20.60 20.17 104.72
N HIS A 457 -21.79 20.76 104.88
CA HIS A 457 -23.05 20.10 104.52
C HIS A 457 -23.26 20.12 102.99
N PRO A 458 -23.88 19.08 102.41
CA PRO A 458 -24.12 19.04 100.97
C PRO A 458 -25.01 20.20 100.53
N VAL A 459 -24.73 20.79 99.35
CA VAL A 459 -25.39 22.02 98.86
C VAL A 459 -26.93 21.88 98.73
N GLY A 460 -27.43 20.65 98.66
CA GLY A 460 -28.88 20.35 98.78
C GLY A 460 -29.52 20.83 100.08
N ASN A 461 -28.75 20.99 101.16
CA ASN A 461 -29.18 21.40 102.50
C ASN A 461 -28.87 22.88 102.82
N TRP A 462 -28.11 23.59 101.99
CA TRP A 462 -27.81 25.02 102.20
C TRP A 462 -29.10 25.85 102.07
N GLN A 463 -29.13 27.06 102.66
CA GLN A 463 -30.24 27.99 102.45
C GLN A 463 -30.25 28.48 101.01
N LYS A 464 -31.44 28.61 100.41
CA LYS A 464 -31.63 28.85 98.97
C LYS A 464 -32.52 30.05 98.76
N HIS A 465 -32.08 30.96 97.91
CA HIS A 465 -32.81 32.15 97.51
C HIS A 465 -32.89 32.18 95.99
N ASN A 466 -34.10 31.98 95.44
CA ASN A 466 -34.36 32.15 94.01
C ASN A 466 -34.35 33.65 93.69
N VAL A 467 -33.82 34.01 92.53
CA VAL A 467 -33.77 35.38 92.02
C VAL A 467 -34.23 35.37 90.58
N ASP A 468 -35.42 35.90 90.35
CA ASP A 468 -36.03 35.99 89.01
C ASP A 468 -35.43 37.21 88.28
N ASP A 469 -34.83 36.97 87.12
CA ASP A 469 -34.34 37.96 86.14
C ASP A 469 -33.58 39.19 86.71
N SER A 470 -32.71 38.97 87.71
CA SER A 470 -31.84 40.00 88.30
C SER A 470 -30.41 39.50 88.49
N LEU A 471 -29.44 40.40 88.26
CA LEU A 471 -28.00 40.15 88.40
C LEU A 471 -27.44 40.54 89.78
N LEU A 472 -28.30 41.02 90.69
CA LEU A 472 -27.96 41.21 92.10
C LEU A 472 -29.11 40.82 93.01
N THR A 473 -28.78 40.42 94.22
CA THR A 473 -29.73 40.35 95.35
C THR A 473 -29.06 40.78 96.65
N THR A 474 -29.86 41.25 97.61
CA THR A 474 -29.43 41.47 98.98
C THR A 474 -29.83 40.26 99.83
N VAL A 475 -28.83 39.50 100.31
CA VAL A 475 -29.08 38.45 101.31
C VAL A 475 -28.94 39.11 102.68
N GLY A 476 -30.09 39.41 103.30
CA GLY A 476 -30.19 39.99 104.64
C GLY A 476 -30.37 38.93 105.73
N SER A 477 -30.64 39.39 106.95
CA SER A 477 -30.78 38.54 108.15
C SER A 477 -29.55 37.67 108.46
N LEU A 478 -28.36 38.17 108.11
CA LEU A 478 -27.09 37.54 108.43
C LEU A 478 -26.62 37.92 109.83
N LEU A 479 -25.87 37.02 110.47
CA LEU A 479 -25.20 37.27 111.73
C LEU A 479 -23.93 38.12 111.52
N GLU A 480 -23.64 39.01 112.47
CA GLU A 480 -22.47 39.90 112.42
C GLU A 480 -21.18 39.14 112.77
N ASP A 481 -20.06 39.58 112.19
CA ASP A 481 -18.72 38.95 112.21
C ASP A 481 -18.62 37.46 111.78
N GLU A 482 -19.74 36.81 111.45
CA GLU A 482 -19.76 35.45 110.90
C GLU A 482 -19.24 35.35 109.46
N THR A 483 -18.85 34.14 109.05
CA THR A 483 -18.36 33.85 107.69
C THR A 483 -19.38 33.05 106.90
N TYR A 484 -20.05 33.70 105.95
CA TYR A 484 -20.99 33.03 105.06
C TYR A 484 -20.30 32.54 103.80
N THR A 485 -20.46 31.24 103.49
CA THR A 485 -20.08 30.68 102.18
C THR A 485 -21.26 30.82 101.22
N VAL A 486 -21.01 31.37 100.03
CA VAL A 486 -22.03 31.67 99.02
C VAL A 486 -21.65 31.04 97.69
N ARG A 487 -22.64 30.47 96.99
CA ARG A 487 -22.54 29.99 95.61
C ARG A 487 -23.76 30.44 94.82
N VAL A 488 -23.61 30.74 93.53
CA VAL A 488 -24.73 31.09 92.65
C VAL A 488 -24.73 30.21 91.41
N LEU A 489 -25.90 29.73 90.97
CA LEU A 489 -26.08 29.15 89.64
C LEU A 489 -27.11 29.95 88.83
N ALA A 490 -27.07 29.79 87.51
CA ALA A 490 -28.12 30.22 86.58
C ALA A 490 -28.83 28.98 86.02
N PHE A 491 -30.06 29.10 85.55
CA PHE A 491 -30.79 28.01 84.90
C PHE A 491 -31.54 28.48 83.65
N THR A 492 -31.65 27.62 82.64
CA THR A 492 -32.44 27.87 81.40
C THR A 492 -33.67 26.96 81.38
N SER A 493 -34.41 26.96 80.27
CA SER A 493 -35.55 26.06 80.06
C SER A 493 -35.12 24.58 79.97
N VAL A 494 -33.82 24.32 79.79
CA VAL A 494 -33.24 22.96 79.59
C VAL A 494 -32.67 22.38 80.88
N GLY A 495 -32.21 23.20 81.82
CA GLY A 495 -31.71 22.75 83.11
C GLY A 495 -30.89 23.79 83.89
N ASP A 496 -30.50 23.40 85.09
CA ASP A 496 -29.58 24.15 85.95
C ASP A 496 -28.15 24.09 85.39
N GLY A 497 -27.47 25.24 85.36
CA GLY A 497 -26.03 25.32 85.09
C GLY A 497 -25.18 25.02 86.33
N PRO A 498 -23.84 25.00 86.20
CA PRO A 498 -22.96 24.75 87.33
C PRO A 498 -23.01 25.88 88.37
N LEU A 499 -22.87 25.51 89.63
CA LEU A 499 -22.66 26.43 90.74
C LEU A 499 -21.29 27.13 90.59
N SER A 500 -21.26 28.44 90.83
CA SER A 500 -20.03 29.23 90.96
C SER A 500 -19.07 28.61 91.97
N ASP A 501 -17.80 28.99 91.94
CA ASP A 501 -16.90 28.70 93.05
C ASP A 501 -17.47 29.25 94.37
N PRO A 502 -17.23 28.57 95.51
CA PRO A 502 -17.64 29.05 96.82
C PRO A 502 -16.82 30.28 97.21
N ILE A 503 -17.48 31.43 97.26
CA ILE A 503 -16.90 32.63 97.85
C ILE A 503 -17.25 32.67 99.34
N GLN A 504 -16.29 33.04 100.18
CA GLN A 504 -16.52 33.29 101.59
C GLN A 504 -16.51 34.77 101.88
N VAL A 505 -17.63 35.28 102.39
CA VAL A 505 -17.72 36.62 102.94
C VAL A 505 -17.79 36.50 104.46
N LYS A 506 -16.63 36.64 105.11
CA LYS A 506 -16.60 37.30 106.42
C LYS A 506 -16.83 38.77 106.16
N THR A 507 -17.38 39.50 107.12
CA THR A 507 -18.05 40.77 106.86
C THR A 507 -17.10 42.00 106.61
N GLN A 508 -16.12 41.92 105.64
CA GLN A 508 -14.87 42.75 105.47
C GLN A 508 -14.43 43.17 103.99
N GLN A 509 -13.12 43.33 103.60
CA GLN A 509 -12.64 44.19 102.43
C GLN A 509 -11.43 43.77 101.46
N GLY A 510 -10.54 44.70 100.95
CA GLY A 510 -9.92 44.75 99.56
C GLY A 510 -8.40 44.43 99.19
N VAL A 511 -7.89 44.86 97.98
CA VAL A 511 -6.96 44.08 97.04
C VAL A 511 -5.89 44.82 96.09
N PRO A 512 -4.94 44.16 95.30
CA PRO A 512 -3.67 44.73 94.69
C PRO A 512 -3.36 44.70 93.11
N GLY A 513 -2.09 44.52 92.58
CA GLY A 513 -1.51 45.05 91.26
C GLY A 513 -0.70 44.20 90.19
N GLN A 514 0.42 44.70 89.53
CA GLN A 514 0.97 44.30 88.16
C GLN A 514 2.46 43.78 87.96
N PRO A 515 2.89 43.22 86.76
CA PRO A 515 4.24 42.63 86.42
C PRO A 515 5.36 43.52 85.78
N MET A 516 6.55 42.90 85.53
CA MET A 516 7.80 43.50 84.95
C MET A 516 8.64 42.61 83.97
N ASN A 517 9.57 43.24 83.22
CA ASN A 517 10.75 42.66 82.51
C ASN A 517 10.56 41.69 81.31
N LEU A 518 9.56 41.89 80.44
CA LEU A 518 9.38 41.07 79.22
C LEU A 518 10.57 41.16 78.21
N ARG A 519 10.91 40.04 77.57
CA ARG A 519 11.86 39.86 76.45
C ARG A 519 11.35 38.86 75.42
N ALA A 520 11.91 38.88 74.20
CA ALA A 520 11.60 37.95 73.10
C ALA A 520 12.87 37.54 72.33
N GLU A 521 12.88 36.34 71.74
CA GLU A 521 14.01 35.76 70.98
C GLU A 521 13.48 34.76 69.92
N ALA A 522 13.97 34.79 68.68
CA ALA A 522 13.56 33.81 67.67
C ALA A 522 14.15 32.41 67.93
N LYS A 523 13.34 31.37 67.68
CA LYS A 523 13.73 29.96 67.85
C LYS A 523 13.74 29.17 66.54
N SER A 524 12.88 29.51 65.58
CA SER A 524 12.91 28.99 64.21
C SER A 524 12.40 30.03 63.19
N GLU A 525 12.26 29.63 61.94
CA GLU A 525 11.51 30.37 60.91
C GLU A 525 10.01 30.49 61.23
N THR A 526 9.47 29.68 62.15
CA THR A 526 8.06 29.67 62.56
C THR A 526 7.82 29.91 64.05
N SER A 527 8.85 30.20 64.87
CA SER A 527 8.67 30.32 66.33
C SER A 527 9.54 31.36 67.03
N ILE A 528 9.00 31.95 68.11
CA ILE A 528 9.61 32.98 68.97
C ILE A 528 9.38 32.62 70.44
N GLY A 529 10.45 32.55 71.23
CA GLY A 529 10.39 32.43 72.69
C GLY A 529 10.25 33.79 73.39
N LEU A 530 9.53 33.80 74.51
CA LEU A 530 9.30 34.96 75.39
C LEU A 530 9.78 34.65 76.82
N SER A 531 10.21 35.67 77.58
CA SER A 531 10.57 35.53 79.00
C SER A 531 10.35 36.81 79.83
N TRP A 532 10.12 36.71 81.14
CA TRP A 532 9.80 37.82 82.04
C TRP A 532 10.23 37.58 83.51
N SER A 533 9.95 38.51 84.43
CA SER A 533 10.26 38.39 85.86
C SER A 533 9.02 38.18 86.75
N GLU A 534 9.23 37.51 87.88
CA GLU A 534 8.22 37.14 88.90
C GLU A 534 7.55 38.35 89.59
N VAL A 535 6.31 38.17 90.09
CA VAL A 535 5.43 39.25 90.57
C VAL A 535 5.05 39.06 92.06
N GLY A 536 6.06 39.03 92.93
CA GLY A 536 5.86 38.88 94.38
C GLY A 536 5.63 37.44 94.84
N ARG A 537 5.77 37.21 96.15
CA ARG A 537 5.95 35.87 96.76
C ARG A 537 4.70 34.98 96.85
N THR A 538 3.65 35.23 96.07
CA THR A 538 2.32 34.63 96.27
C THR A 538 1.64 34.14 94.99
N PHE A 539 2.35 34.13 93.84
CA PHE A 539 1.78 33.73 92.55
C PHE A 539 2.72 32.80 91.77
N ASP A 540 2.16 32.08 90.79
CA ASP A 540 2.80 30.96 90.10
C ASP A 540 4.07 31.36 89.32
N PRO A 541 5.23 30.67 89.48
CA PRO A 541 6.55 31.20 89.12
C PRO A 541 6.93 30.98 87.63
N THR A 542 5.95 30.94 86.72
CA THR A 542 6.24 30.82 85.28
C THR A 542 6.87 32.10 84.74
N THR A 543 7.97 31.94 84.00
CA THR A 543 8.84 33.06 83.55
C THR A 543 9.22 33.00 82.07
N ALA A 544 8.71 32.02 81.32
CA ALA A 544 8.96 31.88 79.88
C ALA A 544 7.82 31.14 79.14
N PHE A 545 7.72 31.35 77.83
CA PHE A 545 6.76 30.71 76.91
C PHE A 545 7.32 30.67 75.48
N VAL A 546 6.79 29.84 74.58
CA VAL A 546 7.16 29.84 73.15
C VAL A 546 5.91 29.95 72.28
N VAL A 547 5.95 30.86 71.31
CA VAL A 547 4.91 31.08 70.31
C VAL A 547 5.35 30.41 69.01
N GLU A 548 4.50 29.56 68.44
CA GLU A 548 4.74 28.77 67.22
C GLU A 548 3.78 29.24 66.09
N ASP A 549 3.77 28.53 64.94
CA ASP A 549 2.95 28.83 63.75
C ASP A 549 3.08 30.26 63.16
N LEU A 550 4.24 30.88 63.37
CA LEU A 550 4.58 32.20 62.81
C LEU A 550 5.06 32.09 61.36
N LYS A 551 4.99 33.19 60.59
CA LYS A 551 5.52 33.25 59.22
C LYS A 551 7.05 33.48 59.23
N PRO A 552 7.82 32.90 58.28
CA PRO A 552 9.24 33.19 58.09
C PRO A 552 9.55 34.68 57.86
N ASN A 553 10.74 35.11 58.28
CA ASN A 553 11.28 36.47 58.13
C ASN A 553 10.33 37.62 58.58
N THR A 554 9.35 37.32 59.44
CA THR A 554 8.24 38.22 59.79
C THR A 554 8.35 38.70 61.24
N GLU A 555 8.01 39.97 61.49
CA GLU A 555 8.18 40.64 62.78
C GLU A 555 6.86 40.72 63.57
N TYR A 556 6.92 40.31 64.83
CA TYR A 556 5.77 40.18 65.73
C TYR A 556 5.99 41.00 67.02
N ALA A 557 4.90 41.29 67.74
CA ALA A 557 4.90 42.19 68.90
C ALA A 557 4.07 41.63 70.08
N PHE A 558 4.59 41.73 71.31
CA PHE A 558 4.10 40.98 72.48
C PHE A 558 4.01 41.83 73.77
N ARG A 559 3.02 41.58 74.65
CA ARG A 559 2.85 42.16 76.01
C ARG A 559 2.12 41.20 76.96
N LEU A 560 2.25 41.36 78.28
CA LEU A 560 1.67 40.48 79.32
C LEU A 560 0.98 41.27 80.46
N ALA A 561 0.26 40.58 81.37
CA ALA A 561 -0.32 41.13 82.60
C ALA A 561 -0.39 40.06 83.71
N ALA A 562 -0.51 40.46 84.98
CA ALA A 562 -0.73 39.55 86.12
C ALA A 562 -2.22 39.31 86.35
N ARG A 563 -2.56 38.18 86.97
CA ARG A 563 -3.92 37.86 87.43
C ARG A 563 -3.86 37.40 88.89
N SER A 564 -4.65 38.03 89.74
CA SER A 564 -4.87 37.61 91.13
C SER A 564 -6.23 36.93 91.26
N PRO A 565 -6.53 36.25 92.39
CA PRO A 565 -7.88 35.76 92.72
C PRO A 565 -8.96 36.86 92.78
N GLN A 566 -8.56 38.13 92.74
CA GLN A 566 -9.39 39.29 93.02
C GLN A 566 -9.58 40.19 91.79
N GLY A 567 -8.86 39.92 90.70
CA GLY A 567 -8.90 40.72 89.47
C GLY A 567 -7.63 40.61 88.62
N LEU A 568 -7.71 41.14 87.40
CA LEU A 568 -6.57 41.30 86.50
C LEU A 568 -5.77 42.57 86.88
N GLY A 569 -4.44 42.44 86.97
CA GLY A 569 -3.54 43.59 87.08
C GLY A 569 -3.29 44.26 85.73
N ALA A 570 -2.53 45.34 85.74
CA ALA A 570 -2.18 46.10 84.53
C ALA A 570 -1.10 45.39 83.67
N PHE A 571 -0.89 45.92 82.45
CA PHE A 571 -0.07 45.31 81.40
C PHE A 571 1.39 45.81 81.37
N THR A 572 2.28 45.02 80.78
CA THR A 572 3.67 45.38 80.49
C THR A 572 3.82 46.15 79.17
N ALA A 573 4.98 46.75 78.97
CA ALA A 573 5.38 47.34 77.67
C ALA A 573 5.52 46.28 76.56
N VAL A 574 5.51 46.74 75.30
CA VAL A 574 5.55 45.88 74.10
C VAL A 574 6.98 45.59 73.66
N VAL A 575 7.30 44.33 73.44
CA VAL A 575 8.55 43.84 72.84
C VAL A 575 8.31 43.37 71.41
N ARG A 576 9.29 43.51 70.51
CA ARG A 576 9.24 43.01 69.12
C ARG A 576 10.36 42.00 68.84
N GLN A 577 10.09 41.04 67.96
CA GLN A 577 11.08 40.08 67.47
C GLN A 577 10.68 39.56 66.07
N ARG A 578 11.67 39.23 65.23
CA ARG A 578 11.49 38.67 63.88
C ARG A 578 11.91 37.19 63.84
N THR A 579 11.14 36.35 63.16
CA THR A 579 11.47 34.93 62.89
C THR A 579 12.66 34.77 61.95
N LEU A 580 13.24 33.57 61.90
CA LEU A 580 14.35 33.27 60.96
C LEU A 580 13.85 33.25 59.49
N GLN A 581 14.79 33.36 58.54
CA GLN A 581 14.52 33.20 57.11
C GLN A 581 14.27 31.72 56.74
N ALA A 582 13.60 31.48 55.61
CA ALA A 582 13.46 30.16 55.00
C ALA A 582 13.73 30.21 53.48
N LYS A 583 13.60 29.06 52.80
CA LYS A 583 13.67 28.95 51.33
C LYS A 583 12.41 29.51 50.64
N PRO A 584 12.47 29.95 49.36
CA PRO A 584 11.29 30.41 48.64
C PRO A 584 10.22 29.31 48.50
N SER A 585 8.95 29.68 48.62
CA SER A 585 7.81 28.76 48.47
C SER A 585 7.21 28.73 47.07
N ALA A 586 7.59 29.64 46.17
CA ALA A 586 7.11 29.68 44.77
C ALA A 586 8.26 29.83 43.75
N PRO A 587 8.08 29.36 42.50
CA PRO A 587 9.12 29.42 41.47
C PRO A 587 9.13 30.76 40.73
N PRO A 588 10.17 31.04 39.91
CA PRO A 588 10.14 32.13 38.92
C PRO A 588 8.95 32.01 37.96
N GLN A 589 8.34 33.15 37.62
CA GLN A 589 7.16 33.24 36.75
C GLN A 589 7.55 33.53 35.29
N ASP A 590 6.62 33.36 34.35
CA ASP A 590 6.76 33.71 32.92
C ASP A 590 8.08 33.25 32.26
N VAL A 591 8.56 32.03 32.58
CA VAL A 591 9.77 31.50 31.94
C VAL A 591 9.52 31.36 30.43
N LYS A 592 10.32 32.07 29.64
CA LYS A 592 10.27 32.13 28.17
C LYS A 592 11.65 31.85 27.63
N CYS A 593 11.71 31.06 26.56
CA CYS A 593 12.95 30.74 25.85
C CYS A 593 12.85 31.15 24.38
N THR A 594 13.95 31.63 23.79
CA THR A 594 14.00 32.04 22.38
C THR A 594 15.38 31.72 21.82
N SER A 595 15.47 31.00 20.70
CA SER A 595 16.76 30.79 20.03
C SER A 595 17.21 32.08 19.36
N LEU A 596 18.49 32.44 19.54
CA LEU A 596 19.12 33.58 18.87
C LEU A 596 20.10 33.14 17.77
N ARG A 597 20.60 31.91 17.87
CA ARG A 597 21.51 31.26 16.91
C ARG A 597 21.52 29.75 17.14
N SER A 598 22.05 29.01 16.17
CA SER A 598 22.13 27.54 16.17
C SER A 598 22.84 26.93 17.38
N THR A 599 23.58 27.70 18.18
CA THR A 599 24.28 27.24 19.39
C THR A 599 23.91 28.02 20.65
N ALA A 600 22.87 28.87 20.63
CA ALA A 600 22.47 29.66 21.81
C ALA A 600 20.96 29.97 21.90
N ILE A 601 20.48 29.98 23.14
CA ILE A 601 19.08 30.25 23.52
C ILE A 601 19.06 31.29 24.64
N LEU A 602 18.33 32.38 24.43
CA LEU A 602 18.01 33.34 25.48
C LEU A 602 16.86 32.80 26.33
N VAL A 603 17.05 32.79 27.65
CA VAL A 603 16.05 32.42 28.65
C VAL A 603 15.72 33.66 29.47
N SER A 604 14.44 33.92 29.73
CA SER A 604 13.96 35.09 30.50
C SER A 604 12.80 34.72 31.41
N TRP A 605 12.65 35.37 32.56
CA TRP A 605 11.64 35.10 33.58
C TRP A 605 11.25 36.36 34.36
N ARG A 606 10.20 36.27 35.18
CA ARG A 606 9.86 37.24 36.23
C ARG A 606 10.18 36.65 37.62
N PRO A 607 10.57 37.47 38.61
CA PRO A 607 10.77 37.01 40.00
C PRO A 607 9.51 36.34 40.59
N PRO A 608 9.66 35.47 41.61
CA PRO A 608 8.53 35.01 42.42
C PRO A 608 7.84 36.19 43.16
N PRO A 609 6.58 36.06 43.61
CA PRO A 609 5.90 37.08 44.40
C PRO A 609 6.60 37.36 45.75
N PRO A 610 6.76 38.62 46.21
CA PRO A 610 7.52 38.96 47.43
C PRO A 610 7.13 38.17 48.68
N GLU A 611 5.84 37.95 48.89
CA GLU A 611 5.25 37.18 49.98
C GLU A 611 5.58 35.68 49.97
N THR A 612 6.24 35.19 48.91
CA THR A 612 6.73 33.80 48.78
C THR A 612 8.26 33.68 48.86
N HIS A 613 8.99 34.80 49.03
CA HIS A 613 10.46 34.77 49.11
C HIS A 613 10.96 34.16 50.42
N ASN A 614 10.22 34.34 51.52
CA ASN A 614 10.52 33.86 52.89
C ASN A 614 11.88 34.29 53.47
N GLY A 615 12.56 35.24 52.80
CA GLY A 615 13.93 35.67 53.04
C GLY A 615 14.36 36.66 51.95
N ALA A 616 15.63 37.02 51.91
CA ALA A 616 16.21 37.78 50.80
C ALA A 616 16.63 36.82 49.67
N LEU A 617 16.16 37.07 48.43
CA LEU A 617 16.62 36.30 47.27
C LEU A 617 18.09 36.60 46.99
N VAL A 618 18.91 35.55 47.02
CA VAL A 618 20.37 35.61 46.76
C VAL A 618 20.64 35.40 45.26
N GLY A 619 19.75 34.71 44.54
CA GLY A 619 19.84 34.59 43.10
C GLY A 619 18.89 33.57 42.48
N TYR A 620 19.20 33.20 41.24
CA TYR A 620 18.52 32.19 40.44
C TYR A 620 19.50 31.10 39.96
N SER A 621 18.97 29.93 39.61
CA SER A 621 19.64 28.98 38.73
C SER A 621 18.73 28.59 37.54
N VAL A 622 19.34 28.22 36.42
CA VAL A 622 18.64 27.76 35.21
C VAL A 622 19.18 26.39 34.81
N ARG A 623 18.29 25.40 34.74
CA ARG A 623 18.59 24.01 34.38
C ARG A 623 18.15 23.74 32.95
N TYR A 624 18.98 23.05 32.17
CA TYR A 624 18.69 22.71 30.79
C TYR A 624 19.29 21.36 30.36
N ARG A 625 18.57 20.62 29.51
CA ARG A 625 19.08 19.39 28.89
C ARG A 625 18.46 19.11 27.52
N PRO A 626 19.14 18.39 26.61
CA PRO A 626 18.57 17.97 25.34
C PRO A 626 17.30 17.10 25.56
N LEU A 627 16.34 17.23 24.66
CA LEU A 627 15.15 16.39 24.65
C LEU A 627 15.54 14.99 24.12
N GLY A 628 15.45 13.97 24.97
CA GLY A 628 15.79 12.59 24.61
C GLY A 628 17.24 12.16 24.90
N SER A 629 18.03 12.94 25.63
CA SER A 629 19.28 12.42 26.20
C SER A 629 19.00 11.44 27.35
N GLU A 630 19.72 10.32 27.38
CA GLU A 630 19.74 9.37 28.52
C GLU A 630 20.60 9.87 29.70
N ASP A 631 21.34 10.97 29.50
CA ASP A 631 22.13 11.66 30.52
C ASP A 631 21.22 12.11 31.69
N PRO A 632 21.43 11.59 32.93
CA PRO A 632 20.51 11.81 34.04
C PRO A 632 20.57 13.25 34.59
N ASP A 633 21.73 13.89 34.53
CA ASP A 633 21.99 15.17 35.19
C ASP A 633 21.77 16.35 34.22
N PRO A 634 20.82 17.27 34.49
CA PRO A 634 20.65 18.48 33.68
C PRO A 634 21.83 19.44 33.90
N LYS A 635 22.26 20.12 32.83
CA LYS A 635 23.25 21.20 32.95
C LYS A 635 22.62 22.37 33.68
N GLU A 636 23.31 22.92 34.68
CA GLU A 636 22.81 24.03 35.49
C GLU A 636 23.72 25.25 35.38
N VAL A 637 23.13 26.42 35.17
CA VAL A 637 23.78 27.72 35.33
C VAL A 637 23.39 28.27 36.69
N ASN A 638 24.35 28.25 37.62
CA ASN A 638 24.18 28.68 39.01
C ASN A 638 24.67 30.13 39.24
N ASN A 639 24.38 30.68 40.42
CA ASN A 639 24.85 31.98 40.88
C ASN A 639 24.43 33.16 39.99
N ILE A 640 23.24 33.09 39.37
CA ILE A 640 22.66 34.19 38.60
C ILE A 640 22.17 35.27 39.60
N PRO A 641 22.62 36.54 39.52
CA PRO A 641 22.25 37.57 40.50
C PRO A 641 20.73 37.81 40.59
N PRO A 642 20.20 38.25 41.75
CA PRO A 642 18.76 38.39 41.96
C PRO A 642 18.15 39.58 41.18
N THR A 643 19.00 40.49 40.69
CA THR A 643 18.64 41.56 39.75
C THR A 643 18.52 41.09 38.29
N THR A 644 18.93 39.86 37.99
CA THR A 644 19.04 39.35 36.62
C THR A 644 17.84 38.46 36.29
N THR A 645 17.05 38.90 35.32
CA THR A 645 15.80 38.24 34.86
C THR A 645 15.92 37.55 33.50
N GLN A 646 17.13 37.49 32.94
CA GLN A 646 17.42 36.79 31.69
C GLN A 646 18.88 36.32 31.61
N ILE A 647 19.13 35.21 30.91
CA ILE A 647 20.48 34.68 30.66
C ILE A 647 20.57 34.03 29.28
N LEU A 648 21.75 34.09 28.66
CA LEU A 648 22.05 33.41 27.41
C LEU A 648 22.68 32.05 27.70
N LEU A 649 22.02 30.97 27.31
CA LEU A 649 22.59 29.62 27.27
C LEU A 649 23.41 29.48 25.99
N GLU A 650 24.68 29.08 26.10
CA GLU A 650 25.63 28.98 25.00
C GLU A 650 26.22 27.58 24.85
N ALA A 651 27.01 27.37 23.78
CA ALA A 651 27.61 26.09 23.41
C ALA A 651 26.60 24.93 23.30
N LEU A 652 25.38 25.25 22.87
CA LEU A 652 24.31 24.28 22.64
C LEU A 652 24.52 23.55 21.30
N GLU A 653 23.90 22.37 21.19
CA GLU A 653 23.89 21.58 19.96
C GLU A 653 22.99 22.20 18.89
N LYS A 654 23.41 22.06 17.63
CA LYS A 654 22.74 22.67 16.46
C LYS A 654 21.55 21.85 15.99
N TRP A 655 20.39 22.50 15.87
CA TRP A 655 19.09 21.92 15.52
C TRP A 655 18.53 20.92 16.56
N THR A 656 18.97 21.05 17.82
CA THR A 656 18.59 20.19 18.96
C THR A 656 17.51 20.87 19.80
N GLU A 657 16.54 20.10 20.28
CA GLU A 657 15.51 20.54 21.22
C GLU A 657 16.03 20.45 22.66
N TYR A 658 15.73 21.46 23.47
CA TYR A 658 16.14 21.59 24.85
C TYR A 658 14.92 21.80 25.75
N ARG A 659 14.92 21.13 26.91
CA ARG A 659 14.01 21.37 28.03
C ARG A 659 14.71 22.28 29.03
N VAL A 660 14.05 23.34 29.48
CA VAL A 660 14.61 24.37 30.37
C VAL A 660 13.68 24.62 31.57
N THR A 661 14.22 24.72 32.78
CA THR A 661 13.53 25.18 34.00
C THR A 661 14.38 26.23 34.75
N ALA A 662 13.73 27.07 35.55
CA ALA A 662 14.38 28.10 36.38
C ALA A 662 13.99 27.95 37.87
N VAL A 663 14.90 28.32 38.77
CA VAL A 663 14.78 28.18 40.24
C VAL A 663 15.23 29.48 40.91
N ALA A 664 14.61 29.85 42.04
CA ALA A 664 15.05 30.96 42.90
C ALA A 664 15.56 30.43 44.25
N TYR A 665 16.52 31.11 44.88
CA TYR A 665 17.06 30.70 46.18
C TYR A 665 17.35 31.88 47.14
N THR A 666 17.21 31.62 48.44
CA THR A 666 17.67 32.49 49.54
C THR A 666 18.97 31.94 50.14
N GLU A 667 19.52 32.59 51.17
CA GLU A 667 20.67 32.07 51.95
C GLU A 667 20.39 30.68 52.58
N VAL A 668 19.11 30.30 52.73
CA VAL A 668 18.68 29.00 53.29
C VAL A 668 18.62 27.90 52.22
N GLY A 669 18.47 28.26 50.94
CA GLY A 669 18.48 27.30 49.83
C GLY A 669 17.41 27.54 48.75
N PRO A 670 17.30 26.62 47.77
CA PRO A 670 16.41 26.76 46.62
C PRO A 670 14.94 26.46 46.94
N GLY A 671 14.07 27.21 46.27
CA GLY A 671 12.64 26.93 46.16
C GLY A 671 12.31 25.90 45.07
N PRO A 672 11.04 25.78 44.66
CA PRO A 672 10.62 24.86 43.60
C PRO A 672 11.09 25.32 42.20
N GLU A 673 11.13 24.38 41.25
CA GLU A 673 11.38 24.67 39.83
C GLU A 673 10.16 25.29 39.14
N SER A 674 10.40 26.09 38.10
CA SER A 674 9.37 26.56 37.17
C SER A 674 8.73 25.41 36.37
N SER A 675 7.62 25.71 35.70
CA SER A 675 7.16 24.85 34.60
C SER A 675 8.25 24.72 33.51
N PRO A 676 8.38 23.54 32.87
CA PRO A 676 9.43 23.29 31.89
C PRO A 676 9.07 23.83 30.50
N VAL A 677 9.95 24.66 29.94
CA VAL A 677 9.82 25.18 28.57
C VAL A 677 10.60 24.27 27.62
N VAL A 678 10.03 23.95 26.45
CA VAL A 678 10.74 23.25 25.36
C VAL A 678 10.99 24.23 24.22
N VAL A 679 12.23 24.24 23.72
CA VAL A 679 12.72 25.21 22.73
C VAL A 679 13.80 24.55 21.86
N ARG A 680 13.86 24.86 20.57
CA ARG A 680 14.87 24.32 19.65
C ARG A 680 15.87 25.38 19.22
N THR A 681 17.14 24.99 19.06
CA THR A 681 18.15 25.84 18.43
C THR A 681 17.90 26.03 16.93
N ASP A 682 18.36 27.16 16.40
CA ASP A 682 18.24 27.58 15.01
C ASP A 682 18.90 26.60 14.00
N GLU A 683 18.46 26.65 12.74
CA GLU A 683 19.09 25.90 11.62
C GLU A 683 20.54 26.36 11.38
N ASP A 684 21.40 25.48 10.84
CA ASP A 684 22.77 25.77 10.45
C ASP A 684 23.14 25.02 9.16
N VAL A 685 24.37 25.18 8.65
CA VAL A 685 24.88 24.43 7.50
C VAL A 685 25.34 23.01 7.90
N PRO A 686 25.22 21.99 7.03
CA PRO A 686 25.65 20.63 7.34
C PRO A 686 27.15 20.53 7.62
N SER A 687 27.51 20.05 8.82
CA SER A 687 28.93 19.94 9.23
C SER A 687 29.62 18.67 8.72
N ALA A 688 28.85 17.67 8.29
CA ALA A 688 29.36 16.49 7.60
C ALA A 688 28.96 16.49 6.12
N PRO A 689 29.87 16.10 5.21
CA PRO A 689 29.55 15.98 3.80
C PRO A 689 28.60 14.80 3.52
N PRO A 690 28.00 14.76 2.30
CA PRO A 690 27.43 13.55 1.73
C PRO A 690 28.36 12.34 1.87
N ARG A 691 27.78 11.18 2.20
CA ARG A 691 28.49 9.94 2.49
C ARG A 691 28.53 9.04 1.26
N LYS A 692 29.51 8.13 1.20
CA LYS A 692 29.72 7.20 0.05
C LYS A 692 29.69 7.93 -1.30
N VAL A 693 30.48 9.00 -1.42
CA VAL A 693 30.63 9.72 -2.69
C VAL A 693 31.46 8.86 -3.63
N GLU A 694 30.81 8.37 -4.66
CA GLU A 694 31.35 7.47 -5.68
C GLU A 694 31.15 8.11 -7.06
N ALA A 695 32.05 7.85 -8.00
CA ALA A 695 31.97 8.39 -9.34
C ALA A 695 32.50 7.37 -10.36
N GLU A 696 31.77 7.18 -11.45
CA GLU A 696 32.03 6.21 -12.50
C GLU A 696 31.90 6.86 -13.88
N ALA A 697 32.83 6.54 -14.80
CA ALA A 697 32.73 7.03 -16.17
C ALA A 697 31.71 6.21 -16.96
N LEU A 698 30.68 6.87 -17.48
CA LEU A 698 29.67 6.22 -18.32
C LEU A 698 30.25 5.94 -19.71
N ASN A 699 30.79 6.98 -20.35
CA ASN A 699 31.36 6.96 -21.69
C ASN A 699 32.54 7.94 -21.78
N ALA A 700 32.89 8.40 -22.99
CA ALA A 700 33.99 9.35 -23.21
C ALA A 700 33.69 10.79 -22.75
N THR A 701 32.42 11.18 -22.61
CA THR A 701 32.01 12.58 -22.36
C THR A 701 31.13 12.78 -21.13
N ALA A 702 30.85 11.70 -20.38
CA ALA A 702 29.98 11.72 -19.21
C ALA A 702 30.43 10.82 -18.05
N ILE A 703 30.20 11.31 -16.84
CA ILE A 703 30.48 10.66 -15.55
C ILE A 703 29.19 10.65 -14.72
N ARG A 704 28.86 9.52 -14.09
CA ARG A 704 27.83 9.42 -13.07
C ARG A 704 28.46 9.54 -11.70
N VAL A 705 27.83 10.31 -10.81
CA VAL A 705 28.25 10.56 -9.44
C VAL A 705 27.11 10.10 -8.54
N LEU A 706 27.43 9.35 -7.48
CA LEU A 706 26.48 8.82 -6.51
C LEU A 706 26.89 9.24 -5.10
N TRP A 707 25.93 9.41 -4.19
CA TRP A 707 26.16 9.73 -2.79
C TRP A 707 24.96 9.32 -1.92
N ARG A 708 25.09 9.49 -0.61
CA ARG A 708 24.03 9.34 0.38
C ARG A 708 24.01 10.56 1.30
N SER A 709 22.86 10.85 1.89
CA SER A 709 22.68 12.00 2.80
C SER A 709 23.68 11.98 3.98
N PRO A 710 24.08 13.16 4.52
CA PRO A 710 24.87 13.24 5.75
C PRO A 710 24.19 12.54 6.93
N THR A 711 24.94 12.18 7.97
CA THR A 711 24.36 11.61 9.21
C THR A 711 23.42 12.62 9.90
N PRO A 712 22.24 12.22 10.41
CA PRO A 712 21.24 13.15 10.95
C PRO A 712 21.78 14.19 11.94
N GLY A 713 22.47 13.75 13.00
CA GLY A 713 23.13 14.65 13.99
C GLY A 713 24.31 15.48 13.48
N ARG A 714 24.51 15.55 12.15
CA ARG A 714 25.48 16.41 11.46
C ARG A 714 24.87 17.20 10.29
N GLN A 715 23.57 17.03 10.02
CA GLN A 715 22.82 17.82 9.03
C GLN A 715 22.53 19.23 9.54
N HIS A 716 22.30 19.40 10.85
CA HIS A 716 22.03 20.67 11.53
C HIS A 716 20.87 21.50 10.95
N GLY A 717 19.96 20.84 10.24
CA GLY A 717 18.88 21.47 9.50
C GLY A 717 18.15 20.49 8.62
N GLN A 718 17.20 21.00 7.84
CA GLN A 718 16.52 20.28 6.78
C GLN A 718 17.29 20.48 5.46
N ILE A 719 17.92 19.42 4.98
CA ILE A 719 18.61 19.41 3.67
C ILE A 719 17.63 19.87 2.58
N ARG A 720 18.06 20.86 1.78
CA ARG A 720 17.30 21.40 0.65
C ARG A 720 17.74 20.79 -0.68
N GLY A 721 19.00 20.40 -0.77
CA GLY A 721 19.59 19.81 -1.96
C GLY A 721 21.09 19.55 -1.83
N TYR A 722 21.73 19.33 -2.97
CA TYR A 722 23.15 19.02 -3.09
C TYR A 722 23.84 19.88 -4.15
N GLN A 723 25.15 20.06 -4.01
CA GLN A 723 26.00 20.67 -5.04
C GLN A 723 27.08 19.68 -5.47
N VAL A 724 27.20 19.43 -6.76
CA VAL A 724 28.29 18.64 -7.35
C VAL A 724 29.32 19.59 -7.97
N HIS A 725 30.51 19.65 -7.38
CA HIS A 725 31.65 20.43 -7.86
C HIS A 725 32.59 19.51 -8.63
N TYR A 726 32.99 19.88 -9.85
CA TYR A 726 33.91 19.11 -10.67
C TYR A 726 34.95 19.98 -11.37
N VAL A 727 36.20 19.53 -11.38
CA VAL A 727 37.35 20.23 -11.99
C VAL A 727 38.19 19.26 -12.81
N ARG A 728 38.75 19.73 -13.93
CA ARG A 728 39.72 18.96 -14.73
C ARG A 728 41.01 18.79 -13.95
N MET A 729 41.62 17.62 -14.03
CA MET A 729 42.97 17.36 -13.52
C MET A 729 43.99 17.33 -14.67
N GLU A 730 45.18 17.83 -14.42
CA GLU A 730 46.38 17.60 -15.24
C GLU A 730 47.48 17.06 -14.32
N GLY A 731 47.87 15.81 -14.54
CA GLY A 731 48.66 15.06 -13.57
C GLY A 731 47.95 14.95 -12.21
N ALA A 732 48.58 15.50 -11.17
CA ALA A 732 48.04 15.53 -9.81
C ALA A 732 47.31 16.84 -9.45
N GLU A 733 47.34 17.86 -10.31
CA GLU A 733 46.83 19.20 -10.00
C GLU A 733 45.51 19.51 -10.71
N ALA A 734 44.71 20.40 -10.11
CA ALA A 734 43.40 20.81 -10.62
C ALA A 734 43.52 22.06 -11.50
N ARG A 735 43.10 21.96 -12.77
CA ARG A 735 43.21 23.05 -13.74
C ARG A 735 41.93 23.89 -13.82
N GLY A 736 42.03 25.11 -13.31
CA GLY A 736 40.98 26.14 -13.37
C GLY A 736 39.94 26.04 -12.23
N PRO A 737 38.96 26.97 -12.18
CA PRO A 737 37.94 26.97 -11.15
C PRO A 737 37.00 25.76 -11.28
N PRO A 738 36.54 25.16 -10.16
CA PRO A 738 35.60 24.05 -10.20
C PRO A 738 34.25 24.49 -10.76
N ARG A 739 33.73 23.71 -11.71
CA ARG A 739 32.37 23.86 -12.25
C ARG A 739 31.38 23.32 -11.22
N ILE A 740 30.28 24.04 -11.00
CA ILE A 740 29.25 23.70 -10.00
C ILE A 740 27.97 23.23 -10.72
N LYS A 741 27.30 22.24 -10.13
CA LYS A 741 25.96 21.78 -10.49
C LYS A 741 25.09 21.68 -9.24
N ASP A 742 24.15 22.60 -9.10
CA ASP A 742 23.16 22.60 -8.02
C ASP A 742 22.02 21.63 -8.32
N ILE A 743 21.55 20.94 -7.27
CA ILE A 743 20.49 19.92 -7.32
C ILE A 743 19.46 20.29 -6.28
N MET A 744 18.35 20.90 -6.72
CA MET A 744 17.25 21.40 -5.88
C MET A 744 16.29 20.28 -5.42
N LEU A 745 16.86 19.14 -4.98
CA LEU A 745 16.16 17.93 -4.56
C LEU A 745 16.87 17.32 -3.34
N ALA A 746 16.20 17.34 -2.18
CA ALA A 746 16.75 16.88 -0.90
C ALA A 746 16.97 15.36 -0.81
N ASP A 747 16.22 14.60 -1.61
CA ASP A 747 16.22 13.14 -1.72
C ASP A 747 17.20 12.60 -2.77
N ALA A 748 17.77 13.47 -3.61
CA ALA A 748 18.70 13.09 -4.67
C ALA A 748 19.95 12.40 -4.12
N GLN A 749 20.31 11.27 -4.74
CA GLN A 749 21.45 10.42 -4.39
C GLN A 749 22.36 10.12 -5.59
N GLU A 750 22.06 10.69 -6.77
CA GLU A 750 22.90 10.59 -7.96
C GLU A 750 22.74 11.78 -8.91
N MET A 751 23.73 11.99 -9.77
CA MET A 751 23.69 12.90 -10.91
C MET A 751 24.61 12.40 -12.03
N VAL A 752 24.27 12.69 -13.29
CA VAL A 752 25.18 12.56 -14.43
C VAL A 752 25.73 13.93 -14.83
N ILE A 753 27.05 14.03 -14.94
CA ILE A 753 27.78 15.17 -15.51
C ILE A 753 28.12 14.82 -16.96
N THR A 754 27.79 15.70 -17.90
CA THR A 754 28.07 15.55 -19.35
C THR A 754 28.98 16.66 -19.86
N ASN A 755 29.32 16.59 -21.16
CA ASN A 755 30.12 17.57 -21.89
C ASN A 755 31.54 17.69 -21.28
N LEU A 756 32.12 16.53 -20.97
CA LEU A 756 33.49 16.31 -20.53
C LEU A 756 34.36 15.91 -21.73
N GLN A 757 35.68 16.11 -21.63
CA GLN A 757 36.62 15.63 -22.65
C GLN A 757 36.94 14.14 -22.44
N PRO A 758 37.19 13.35 -23.50
CA PRO A 758 37.69 11.97 -23.42
C PRO A 758 39.02 11.84 -22.68
N GLU A 759 39.30 10.64 -22.15
CA GLU A 759 40.54 10.25 -21.44
C GLU A 759 41.05 11.24 -20.37
N THR A 760 40.17 12.10 -19.88
CA THR A 760 40.51 13.24 -19.04
C THR A 760 40.11 12.94 -17.60
N ALA A 761 41.06 13.09 -16.69
CA ALA A 761 40.81 12.97 -15.27
C ALA A 761 40.00 14.18 -14.74
N TYR A 762 38.96 13.90 -13.97
CA TYR A 762 38.16 14.90 -13.25
C TYR A 762 38.17 14.59 -11.76
N SER A 763 38.35 15.62 -10.93
CA SER A 763 38.19 15.56 -9.49
C SER A 763 36.83 16.11 -9.11
N ILE A 764 36.06 15.32 -8.35
CA ILE A 764 34.66 15.58 -8.02
C ILE A 764 34.47 15.64 -6.50
N THR A 765 33.76 16.66 -6.01
CA THR A 765 33.31 16.75 -4.62
C THR A 765 31.82 17.07 -4.56
N VAL A 766 31.12 16.57 -3.53
CA VAL A 766 29.69 16.84 -3.32
C VAL A 766 29.49 17.49 -1.96
N ALA A 767 28.65 18.53 -1.89
CA ALA A 767 28.15 19.13 -0.65
C ALA A 767 26.63 18.97 -0.55
N ALA A 768 26.09 19.13 0.66
CA ALA A 768 24.66 19.28 0.92
C ALA A 768 24.41 20.66 1.55
N TYR A 769 23.26 21.29 1.29
CA TYR A 769 22.94 22.62 1.80
C TYR A 769 21.58 22.69 2.51
N THR A 770 21.45 23.63 3.45
CA THR A 770 20.23 23.99 4.20
C THR A 770 19.79 25.41 3.82
N MET A 771 18.80 26.03 4.49
CA MET A 771 18.47 27.43 4.19
C MET A 771 19.53 28.43 4.66
N LYS A 772 20.50 28.02 5.49
CA LYS A 772 21.64 28.85 5.90
C LYS A 772 22.81 28.81 4.91
N GLY A 773 22.80 27.90 3.93
CA GLY A 773 23.81 27.79 2.88
C GLY A 773 24.53 26.44 2.82
N ASP A 774 25.71 26.45 2.18
CA ASP A 774 26.46 25.27 1.79
C ASP A 774 27.19 24.59 2.96
N GLY A 775 26.97 23.28 3.12
CA GLY A 775 27.68 22.45 4.08
C GLY A 775 29.04 21.95 3.58
N ALA A 776 29.68 21.11 4.40
CA ALA A 776 30.98 20.53 4.10
C ALA A 776 30.99 19.75 2.75
N ARG A 777 32.04 19.97 1.95
CA ARG A 777 32.32 19.19 0.72
C ARG A 777 32.94 17.84 1.06
N SER A 778 32.61 16.82 0.26
CA SER A 778 33.22 15.50 0.37
C SER A 778 34.72 15.53 0.07
N LYS A 779 35.43 14.46 0.41
CA LYS A 779 36.77 14.23 -0.16
C LYS A 779 36.67 14.16 -1.69
N PRO A 780 37.69 14.63 -2.43
CA PRO A 780 37.72 14.56 -3.88
C PRO A 780 37.77 13.11 -4.36
N LYS A 781 36.85 12.75 -5.26
CA LYS A 781 36.88 11.49 -6.01
C LYS A 781 37.41 11.79 -7.41
N VAL A 782 38.61 11.28 -7.71
CA VAL A 782 39.17 11.34 -9.07
C VAL A 782 38.62 10.18 -9.89
N VAL A 783 38.23 10.48 -11.13
CA VAL A 783 37.69 9.55 -12.12
C VAL A 783 38.09 10.02 -13.52
N VAL A 784 38.49 9.09 -14.39
CA VAL A 784 38.89 9.38 -15.77
C VAL A 784 37.74 9.02 -16.72
N THR A 785 37.36 9.93 -17.61
CA THR A 785 36.44 9.60 -18.72
C THR A 785 37.02 8.49 -19.59
N LYS A 786 36.15 7.71 -20.25
CA LYS A 786 36.62 6.61 -21.11
C LYS A 786 37.32 7.17 -22.36
N GLY A 787 38.04 6.29 -23.06
CA GLY A 787 38.51 6.54 -24.41
C GLY A 787 37.36 6.93 -25.33
N ALA A 788 37.62 7.86 -26.26
CA ALA A 788 36.72 8.08 -27.37
C ALA A 788 36.60 6.78 -28.16
N VAL A 789 35.38 6.28 -28.32
CA VAL A 789 35.12 5.18 -29.25
C VAL A 789 34.95 5.80 -30.63
N LEU A 790 35.41 5.09 -31.68
CA LEU A 790 35.38 5.60 -33.04
C LEU A 790 33.99 6.07 -33.47
N GLY A 791 33.92 7.11 -34.29
CA GLY A 791 32.68 7.63 -34.86
C GLY A 791 31.95 6.65 -35.78
N ARG A 792 30.87 7.12 -36.40
CA ARG A 792 30.07 6.28 -37.32
C ARG A 792 30.77 6.12 -38.66
N PRO A 793 30.96 4.89 -39.18
CA PRO A 793 31.38 4.68 -40.56
C PRO A 793 30.26 5.06 -41.53
N THR A 794 30.58 5.49 -42.75
CA THR A 794 29.60 5.98 -43.72
C THR A 794 28.87 4.84 -44.44
N LEU A 795 27.93 4.18 -43.75
CA LEU A 795 27.23 3.01 -44.29
C LEU A 795 26.18 3.38 -45.36
N SER A 796 26.38 2.88 -46.58
CA SER A 796 25.44 2.93 -47.70
C SER A 796 24.99 1.52 -48.10
N VAL A 797 23.73 1.37 -48.51
CA VAL A 797 23.14 0.09 -48.94
C VAL A 797 22.32 0.27 -50.21
N GLN A 798 22.51 -0.61 -51.18
CA GLN A 798 21.80 -0.57 -52.46
C GLN A 798 21.51 -1.97 -53.00
N GLN A 799 20.49 -2.10 -53.85
CA GLN A 799 20.28 -3.33 -54.62
C GLN A 799 21.12 -3.27 -55.90
N THR A 800 21.76 -4.39 -56.27
CA THR A 800 22.52 -4.52 -57.52
C THR A 800 21.60 -4.89 -58.69
N PRO A 801 22.03 -4.70 -59.96
CA PRO A 801 21.26 -5.11 -61.13
C PRO A 801 20.94 -6.62 -61.17
N GLU A 802 21.80 -7.45 -60.59
CA GLU A 802 21.60 -8.89 -60.44
C GLU A 802 20.61 -9.26 -59.32
N GLY A 803 20.10 -8.26 -58.60
CA GLY A 803 19.11 -8.41 -57.53
C GLY A 803 19.69 -8.68 -56.14
N SER A 804 21.01 -8.62 -55.95
CA SER A 804 21.65 -8.79 -54.64
C SER A 804 21.67 -7.49 -53.82
N LEU A 805 21.90 -7.60 -52.51
CA LEU A 805 22.18 -6.47 -51.61
C LEU A 805 23.68 -6.18 -51.64
N LEU A 806 24.04 -4.90 -51.71
CA LEU A 806 25.43 -4.44 -51.57
C LEU A 806 25.49 -3.32 -50.53
N ALA A 807 26.09 -3.63 -49.39
CA ALA A 807 26.54 -2.64 -48.42
C ALA A 807 27.95 -2.13 -48.79
N ARG A 808 28.20 -0.84 -48.63
CA ARG A 808 29.52 -0.20 -48.77
C ARG A 808 29.72 0.84 -47.68
N TRP A 809 30.95 1.02 -47.22
CA TRP A 809 31.26 2.00 -46.18
C TRP A 809 32.69 2.51 -46.28
N GLU A 810 32.90 3.72 -45.78
CA GLU A 810 34.22 4.29 -45.53
C GLU A 810 34.46 4.37 -44.01
N PRO A 811 35.73 4.56 -43.56
CA PRO A 811 36.04 4.72 -42.15
C PRO A 811 35.35 5.95 -41.53
N PRO A 812 35.17 5.98 -40.20
CA PRO A 812 34.85 7.21 -39.46
C PRO A 812 35.88 8.31 -39.73
N ALA A 813 35.49 9.59 -39.62
CA ALA A 813 36.42 10.71 -39.88
C ALA A 813 37.60 10.77 -38.89
N ASP A 814 37.35 10.35 -37.65
CA ASP A 814 38.31 10.20 -36.56
C ASP A 814 39.22 8.96 -36.69
N ALA A 815 39.02 8.11 -37.72
CA ALA A 815 39.94 7.03 -38.07
C ALA A 815 41.35 7.52 -38.50
N ALA A 816 41.52 8.83 -38.71
CA ALA A 816 42.80 9.48 -38.91
C ALA A 816 43.62 9.62 -37.60
N GLU A 817 42.97 9.61 -36.44
CA GLU A 817 43.58 9.78 -35.11
C GLU A 817 43.59 8.47 -34.29
N ASP A 818 42.52 7.66 -34.38
CA ASP A 818 42.47 6.29 -33.85
C ASP A 818 42.42 5.25 -34.98
N PRO A 819 43.45 4.40 -35.18
CA PRO A 819 43.47 3.49 -36.31
C PRO A 819 42.42 2.38 -36.16
N VAL A 820 41.55 2.27 -37.17
CA VAL A 820 40.55 1.19 -37.27
C VAL A 820 41.26 -0.18 -37.27
N LEU A 821 40.95 -1.01 -36.28
CA LEU A 821 41.43 -2.38 -36.12
C LEU A 821 40.53 -3.41 -36.82
N GLY A 822 39.28 -3.04 -37.12
CA GLY A 822 38.29 -3.88 -37.80
C GLY A 822 36.91 -3.23 -37.84
N TYR A 823 35.90 -3.98 -38.27
CA TYR A 823 34.49 -3.57 -38.16
C TYR A 823 33.65 -4.74 -37.63
N ARG A 824 32.53 -4.43 -36.98
CA ARG A 824 31.44 -5.39 -36.74
C ARG A 824 30.28 -5.02 -37.63
N LEU A 825 29.92 -5.92 -38.54
CA LEU A 825 28.70 -5.82 -39.34
C LEU A 825 27.66 -6.80 -38.79
N GLN A 826 26.53 -6.30 -38.30
CA GLN A 826 25.32 -7.09 -38.15
C GLN A 826 24.42 -6.85 -39.36
N PHE A 827 23.93 -7.90 -40.01
CA PHE A 827 23.02 -7.78 -41.14
C PHE A 827 21.95 -8.88 -41.12
N GLY A 828 20.74 -8.56 -41.56
CA GLY A 828 19.66 -9.53 -41.65
C GLY A 828 18.39 -8.94 -42.25
N ARG A 829 17.37 -9.79 -42.40
CA ARG A 829 16.00 -9.29 -42.60
C ARG A 829 15.50 -8.70 -41.28
N GLU A 830 14.65 -7.69 -41.36
CA GLU A 830 14.01 -7.05 -40.21
C GLU A 830 13.14 -8.03 -39.39
N ASP A 831 12.59 -9.07 -40.03
CA ASP A 831 11.81 -10.14 -39.40
C ASP A 831 12.63 -11.39 -38.99
N ALA A 832 13.97 -11.28 -38.93
CA ALA A 832 14.86 -12.39 -38.56
C ALA A 832 16.00 -11.94 -37.62
N ALA A 833 16.63 -12.90 -36.94
CA ALA A 833 17.85 -12.63 -36.17
C ALA A 833 19.00 -12.23 -37.12
N PRO A 834 19.68 -11.09 -36.90
CA PRO A 834 20.76 -10.66 -37.78
C PRO A 834 22.03 -11.49 -37.58
N ALA A 835 22.64 -11.90 -38.68
CA ALA A 835 23.98 -12.49 -38.67
C ALA A 835 25.00 -11.41 -38.25
N THR A 836 25.89 -11.74 -37.32
CA THR A 836 26.99 -10.85 -36.89
C THR A 836 28.30 -11.36 -37.47
N LEU A 837 29.08 -10.45 -38.06
CA LEU A 837 30.33 -10.73 -38.75
C LEU A 837 31.39 -9.71 -38.31
N GLU A 838 32.53 -10.20 -37.83
CA GLU A 838 33.73 -9.37 -37.64
C GLU A 838 34.48 -9.30 -38.98
N LEU A 839 34.83 -8.08 -39.40
CA LEU A 839 35.47 -7.77 -40.67
C LEU A 839 36.83 -7.09 -40.43
N ALA A 840 37.78 -7.30 -41.34
CA ALA A 840 39.12 -6.76 -41.22
C ALA A 840 39.16 -5.24 -41.46
N ALA A 841 40.18 -4.57 -40.92
CA ALA A 841 40.38 -3.12 -41.02
C ALA A 841 40.38 -2.55 -42.46
N TRP A 842 40.67 -3.38 -43.46
CA TRP A 842 40.71 -3.02 -44.89
C TRP A 842 39.38 -3.25 -45.63
N GLU A 843 38.38 -3.89 -45.03
CA GLU A 843 37.11 -4.19 -45.70
C GLU A 843 36.20 -2.96 -45.77
N ARG A 844 35.58 -2.73 -46.95
CA ARG A 844 34.78 -1.54 -47.28
C ARG A 844 33.45 -1.87 -47.98
N ARG A 845 33.14 -3.16 -48.16
CA ARG A 845 31.92 -3.64 -48.85
C ARG A 845 31.53 -5.04 -48.39
N PHE A 846 30.24 -5.33 -48.38
CA PHE A 846 29.68 -6.65 -48.10
C PHE A 846 28.47 -6.89 -49.00
N ALA A 847 28.29 -8.12 -49.50
CA ALA A 847 27.22 -8.47 -50.42
C ALA A 847 26.43 -9.70 -49.93
N ALA A 848 25.11 -9.68 -50.09
CA ALA A 848 24.20 -10.75 -49.65
C ALA A 848 23.02 -10.93 -50.61
N PRO A 849 22.40 -12.13 -50.71
CA PRO A 849 21.21 -12.33 -51.53
C PRO A 849 19.99 -11.56 -50.98
N ALA A 850 19.20 -10.94 -51.86
CA ALA A 850 17.99 -10.21 -51.49
C ALA A 850 16.71 -11.02 -51.74
N HIS A 851 15.79 -11.00 -50.76
CA HIS A 851 14.43 -11.49 -50.92
C HIS A 851 13.46 -10.35 -51.24
N LYS A 852 12.54 -10.56 -52.20
CA LYS A 852 11.50 -9.59 -52.57
C LYS A 852 10.50 -9.38 -51.43
N GLY A 853 10.01 -8.16 -51.27
CA GLY A 853 9.07 -7.80 -50.21
C GLY A 853 9.63 -7.89 -48.78
N ALA A 854 10.95 -7.93 -48.60
CA ALA A 854 11.61 -7.92 -47.29
C ALA A 854 12.41 -6.62 -47.09
N THR A 855 12.36 -6.07 -45.89
CA THR A 855 13.34 -5.07 -45.42
C THR A 855 14.55 -5.79 -44.87
N TYR A 856 15.73 -5.38 -45.31
CA TYR A 856 17.00 -5.75 -44.69
C TYR A 856 17.56 -4.58 -43.90
N VAL A 857 18.12 -4.87 -42.72
CA VAL A 857 18.79 -3.91 -41.87
C VAL A 857 20.26 -4.30 -41.76
N PHE A 858 21.14 -3.35 -42.05
CA PHE A 858 22.58 -3.44 -41.87
C PHE A 858 22.98 -2.48 -40.74
N ARG A 859 23.92 -2.90 -39.90
CA ARG A 859 24.41 -2.20 -38.72
C ARG A 859 25.92 -2.39 -38.65
N LEU A 860 26.68 -1.31 -38.76
CA LEU A 860 28.13 -1.34 -38.88
C LEU A 860 28.76 -0.44 -37.83
N ALA A 861 29.59 -1.01 -36.96
CA ALA A 861 30.45 -0.26 -36.05
C ALA A 861 31.92 -0.47 -36.43
N ALA A 862 32.71 0.60 -36.48
CA ALA A 862 34.16 0.49 -36.53
C ALA A 862 34.70 -0.03 -35.19
N ARG A 863 35.89 -0.62 -35.18
CA ARG A 863 36.55 -1.12 -33.96
C ARG A 863 37.90 -0.43 -33.81
N GLY A 864 38.05 0.40 -32.78
CA GLY A 864 39.26 1.17 -32.46
C GLY A 864 39.97 0.65 -31.22
N ARG A 865 40.92 1.42 -30.67
CA ARG A 865 41.65 1.03 -29.44
C ARG A 865 40.74 1.00 -28.21
N ALA A 866 39.74 1.89 -28.15
CA ALA A 866 38.76 1.95 -27.06
C ALA A 866 37.65 0.87 -27.13
N GLY A 867 37.60 0.04 -28.19
CA GLY A 867 36.57 -0.98 -28.40
C GLY A 867 35.74 -0.73 -29.66
N LEU A 868 34.45 -1.00 -29.59
CA LEU A 868 33.52 -0.74 -30.71
C LEU A 868 33.03 0.71 -30.68
N GLY A 869 33.12 1.35 -31.84
CA GLY A 869 32.63 2.68 -32.15
C GLY A 869 31.11 2.76 -32.30
N GLU A 870 30.64 3.94 -32.71
CA GLU A 870 29.23 4.18 -32.94
C GLU A 870 28.69 3.36 -34.14
N GLU A 871 27.48 2.83 -33.98
CA GLU A 871 26.80 2.04 -35.00
C GLU A 871 26.16 2.95 -36.07
N ALA A 872 26.62 2.81 -37.31
CA ALA A 872 25.91 3.28 -38.48
C ALA A 872 24.89 2.23 -38.91
N SER A 873 23.62 2.60 -39.04
CA SER A 873 22.57 1.69 -39.50
C SER A 873 21.94 2.16 -40.80
N ALA A 874 21.63 1.21 -41.67
CA ALA A 874 21.04 1.47 -42.98
C ALA A 874 20.07 0.34 -43.35
N ALA A 875 18.89 0.71 -43.84
CA ALA A 875 17.83 -0.24 -44.18
C ALA A 875 17.47 -0.17 -45.66
N LEU A 876 17.16 -1.32 -46.26
CA LEU A 876 16.74 -1.44 -47.67
C LEU A 876 15.55 -2.38 -47.80
N SER A 877 14.39 -1.81 -48.14
CA SER A 877 13.16 -2.56 -48.46
C SER A 877 13.13 -2.92 -49.94
N ILE A 878 13.13 -4.21 -50.24
CA ILE A 878 13.06 -4.71 -51.62
C ILE A 878 11.59 -4.72 -52.08
N PRO A 879 11.26 -4.22 -53.29
CA PRO A 879 9.87 -4.09 -53.74
C PRO A 879 9.05 -5.38 -53.65
N GLU A 880 7.77 -5.23 -53.31
CA GLU A 880 6.79 -6.33 -53.33
C GLU A 880 6.49 -6.80 -54.76
N ASP A 881 6.22 -8.10 -54.89
CA ASP A 881 5.84 -8.83 -56.11
C ASP A 881 4.71 -9.84 -55.78
N ALA A 882 4.18 -10.56 -56.76
CA ALA A 882 3.24 -11.67 -56.52
C ALA A 882 3.94 -12.84 -55.80
N PRO A 883 3.24 -13.62 -54.93
CA PRO A 883 3.84 -14.80 -54.32
C PRO A 883 4.28 -15.81 -55.39
N ARG A 884 5.52 -16.30 -55.28
CA ARG A 884 6.01 -17.43 -56.09
C ARG A 884 5.61 -18.78 -55.49
N GLY A 885 5.41 -18.83 -54.17
CA GLY A 885 5.02 -20.02 -53.44
C GLY A 885 3.52 -20.12 -53.20
N PHE A 886 3.02 -21.34 -53.03
CA PHE A 886 1.64 -21.62 -52.64
C PHE A 886 1.50 -21.82 -51.12
N PRO A 887 0.31 -21.59 -50.53
CA PRO A 887 0.02 -21.95 -49.15
C PRO A 887 0.16 -23.46 -48.90
N GLN A 888 0.76 -23.84 -47.78
CA GLN A 888 0.96 -25.24 -47.41
C GLN A 888 -0.27 -25.77 -46.67
N ILE A 889 -1.10 -26.57 -47.34
CA ILE A 889 -2.26 -27.22 -46.70
C ILE A 889 -1.74 -28.22 -45.64
N LEU A 890 -2.14 -28.01 -44.39
CA LEU A 890 -1.84 -28.91 -43.27
C LEU A 890 -2.80 -30.12 -43.24
N GLY A 891 -4.04 -29.91 -43.67
CA GLY A 891 -5.06 -30.96 -43.75
C GLY A 891 -6.47 -30.41 -43.90
N ALA A 892 -7.43 -31.33 -43.98
CA ALA A 892 -8.85 -31.04 -43.98
C ALA A 892 -9.56 -31.99 -43.00
N ALA A 893 -10.45 -31.44 -42.17
CA ALA A 893 -11.20 -32.18 -41.15
C ALA A 893 -12.70 -31.99 -41.37
N GLY A 894 -13.39 -33.06 -41.76
CA GLY A 894 -14.82 -33.07 -42.03
C GLY A 894 -15.68 -33.36 -40.79
N ASN A 895 -16.74 -32.58 -40.61
CA ASN A 895 -17.85 -32.93 -39.74
C ASN A 895 -19.00 -33.48 -40.60
N VAL A 896 -19.18 -34.80 -40.52
CA VAL A 896 -20.17 -35.56 -41.30
C VAL A 896 -21.59 -35.08 -41.01
N SER A 897 -21.94 -34.98 -39.72
CA SER A 897 -23.26 -34.54 -39.23
C SER A 897 -23.68 -33.14 -39.68
N ALA A 898 -22.70 -32.28 -40.01
CA ALA A 898 -22.91 -30.89 -40.39
C ALA A 898 -22.55 -30.57 -41.85
N GLY A 899 -22.31 -31.59 -42.70
CA GLY A 899 -21.99 -31.41 -44.13
C GLY A 899 -20.87 -30.39 -44.39
N SER A 900 -19.82 -30.38 -43.57
CA SER A 900 -18.81 -29.32 -43.56
C SER A 900 -17.39 -29.84 -43.38
N VAL A 901 -16.41 -29.08 -43.87
CA VAL A 901 -14.98 -29.42 -43.83
C VAL A 901 -14.17 -28.19 -43.45
N ILE A 902 -13.40 -28.29 -42.37
CA ILE A 902 -12.43 -27.27 -41.98
C ILE A 902 -11.13 -27.56 -42.71
N LEU A 903 -10.78 -26.72 -43.69
CA LEU A 903 -9.50 -26.74 -44.39
C LEU A 903 -8.49 -25.86 -43.61
N ARG A 904 -7.28 -26.37 -43.38
CA ARG A 904 -6.22 -25.71 -42.59
C ARG A 904 -4.94 -25.59 -43.41
N TRP A 905 -4.28 -24.43 -43.36
CA TRP A 905 -3.03 -24.18 -44.09
C TRP A 905 -2.11 -23.17 -43.40
N LEU A 906 -0.82 -23.23 -43.72
CA LEU A 906 0.15 -22.18 -43.43
C LEU A 906 0.30 -21.24 -44.64
N PRO A 907 0.68 -19.96 -44.44
CA PRO A 907 1.16 -19.10 -45.52
C PRO A 907 2.31 -19.75 -46.31
N PRO A 908 2.59 -19.30 -47.56
CA PRO A 908 3.81 -19.67 -48.27
C PRO A 908 5.07 -19.42 -47.42
N VAL A 909 6.17 -20.13 -47.69
CA VAL A 909 7.41 -19.94 -46.92
C VAL A 909 7.97 -18.51 -47.07
N PRO A 910 8.63 -17.93 -46.05
CA PRO A 910 9.01 -16.50 -46.05
C PRO A 910 9.91 -16.02 -47.20
N ALA A 911 10.59 -16.94 -47.91
CA ALA A 911 11.39 -16.63 -49.09
C ALA A 911 10.56 -16.56 -50.40
N GLU A 912 9.32 -17.05 -50.39
CA GLU A 912 8.47 -17.19 -51.58
C GLU A 912 7.21 -16.30 -51.57
N ARG A 913 6.91 -15.64 -50.44
CA ARG A 913 5.77 -14.71 -50.29
C ARG A 913 5.89 -13.47 -51.19
N ASN A 914 7.12 -12.98 -51.39
CA ASN A 914 7.49 -11.77 -52.12
C ASN A 914 6.80 -10.46 -51.68
N GLY A 915 6.12 -10.43 -50.53
CA GLY A 915 5.38 -9.28 -50.00
C GLY A 915 4.42 -9.69 -48.89
N ALA A 916 3.65 -8.72 -48.38
CA ALA A 916 2.62 -8.96 -47.39
C ALA A 916 1.42 -9.69 -48.02
N ILE A 917 1.06 -10.86 -47.46
CA ILE A 917 -0.14 -11.58 -47.88
C ILE A 917 -1.37 -10.84 -47.34
N ILE A 918 -2.25 -10.40 -48.23
CA ILE A 918 -3.45 -9.60 -47.89
C ILE A 918 -4.74 -10.42 -47.88
N LYS A 919 -4.82 -11.47 -48.70
CA LYS A 919 -5.93 -12.43 -48.71
C LYS A 919 -5.49 -13.80 -49.23
N TYR A 920 -6.32 -14.79 -48.96
CA TYR A 920 -6.31 -16.11 -49.58
C TYR A 920 -7.57 -16.29 -50.43
N THR A 921 -7.49 -17.18 -51.42
CA THR A 921 -8.68 -17.73 -52.09
C THR A 921 -8.64 -19.24 -52.03
N VAL A 922 -9.72 -19.84 -51.54
CA VAL A 922 -9.93 -21.29 -51.46
C VAL A 922 -10.83 -21.72 -52.62
N SER A 923 -10.33 -22.62 -53.47
CA SER A 923 -11.07 -23.23 -54.59
C SER A 923 -11.60 -24.60 -54.17
N VAL A 924 -12.90 -24.82 -54.33
CA VAL A 924 -13.60 -26.08 -54.02
C VAL A 924 -14.30 -26.61 -55.27
N ARG A 925 -14.10 -27.87 -55.62
CA ARG A 925 -14.86 -28.55 -56.70
C ARG A 925 -15.07 -30.02 -56.41
N GLU A 926 -16.12 -30.63 -56.96
CA GLU A 926 -16.30 -32.09 -56.92
C GLU A 926 -15.24 -32.78 -57.81
N ALA A 927 -14.66 -33.87 -57.31
CA ALA A 927 -13.48 -34.50 -57.88
C ALA A 927 -13.81 -35.25 -59.18
N GLY A 928 -13.57 -34.60 -60.32
CA GLY A 928 -13.86 -35.11 -61.66
C GLY A 928 -15.02 -34.43 -62.36
N ALA A 929 -15.72 -33.49 -61.71
CA ALA A 929 -16.81 -32.74 -62.32
C ALA A 929 -16.29 -31.70 -63.34
N PRO A 930 -16.81 -31.68 -64.59
CA PRO A 930 -16.47 -30.67 -65.59
C PRO A 930 -17.29 -29.39 -65.34
N GLY A 931 -16.82 -28.53 -64.43
CA GLY A 931 -17.45 -27.25 -64.11
C GLY A 931 -16.49 -26.26 -63.44
N PRO A 932 -16.89 -24.98 -63.30
CA PRO A 932 -16.13 -23.99 -62.54
C PRO A 932 -16.04 -24.40 -61.07
N ALA A 933 -14.89 -24.14 -60.44
CA ALA A 933 -14.73 -24.32 -59.00
C ALA A 933 -15.38 -23.16 -58.24
N THR A 934 -15.99 -23.46 -57.09
CA THR A 934 -16.46 -22.44 -56.15
C THR A 934 -15.25 -21.82 -55.46
N GLU A 935 -14.98 -20.54 -55.69
CA GLU A 935 -13.90 -19.80 -55.02
C GLU A 935 -14.45 -18.95 -53.87
N THR A 936 -13.91 -19.17 -52.66
CA THR A 936 -14.20 -18.38 -51.45
C THR A 936 -12.97 -17.57 -51.07
N GLU A 937 -13.12 -16.25 -50.91
CA GLU A 937 -12.04 -15.39 -50.43
C GLU A 937 -12.02 -15.30 -48.89
N LEU A 938 -10.83 -15.21 -48.32
CA LEU A 938 -10.61 -15.03 -46.89
C LEU A 938 -9.50 -13.98 -46.68
N ALA A 939 -9.77 -12.95 -45.88
CA ALA A 939 -8.76 -11.95 -45.51
C ALA A 939 -7.60 -12.63 -44.75
N ALA A 940 -6.37 -12.20 -44.99
CA ALA A 940 -5.22 -12.74 -44.28
C ALA A 940 -5.20 -12.26 -42.81
N ALA A 941 -4.93 -13.17 -41.88
CA ALA A 941 -4.80 -12.83 -40.46
C ALA A 941 -3.58 -11.92 -40.22
N ALA A 942 -3.70 -11.00 -39.26
CA ALA A 942 -2.69 -9.95 -39.01
C ALA A 942 -1.36 -10.46 -38.42
N GLN A 943 -1.24 -11.74 -38.05
CA GLN A 943 -0.02 -12.30 -37.46
C GLN A 943 0.78 -13.12 -38.49
N PRO A 944 2.06 -12.76 -38.77
CA PRO A 944 2.92 -13.50 -39.69
C PRO A 944 3.14 -14.95 -39.25
N GLY A 945 2.87 -15.91 -40.15
CA GLY A 945 3.16 -17.33 -39.91
C GLY A 945 2.07 -18.11 -39.18
N ALA A 946 0.98 -17.48 -38.75
CA ALA A 946 -0.14 -18.17 -38.10
C ALA A 946 -0.81 -19.20 -39.03
N GLU A 947 -1.31 -20.29 -38.44
CA GLU A 947 -2.21 -21.22 -39.12
C GLU A 947 -3.50 -20.51 -39.51
N THR A 948 -3.89 -20.63 -40.78
CA THR A 948 -5.14 -20.09 -41.32
C THR A 948 -6.10 -21.24 -41.59
N ALA A 949 -7.38 -21.07 -41.25
CA ALA A 949 -8.41 -22.08 -41.44
C ALA A 949 -9.69 -21.50 -42.05
N LEU A 950 -10.40 -22.30 -42.84
CA LEU A 950 -11.72 -21.96 -43.38
C LEU A 950 -12.66 -23.16 -43.28
N THR A 951 -13.85 -22.94 -42.72
CA THR A 951 -14.93 -23.93 -42.68
C THR A 951 -15.75 -23.84 -43.97
N LEU A 952 -15.60 -24.84 -44.83
CA LEU A 952 -16.42 -25.06 -46.01
C LEU A 952 -17.72 -25.76 -45.59
N GLN A 953 -18.87 -25.34 -46.12
CA GLN A 953 -20.19 -25.86 -45.76
C GLN A 953 -20.97 -26.33 -47.00
N GLY A 954 -21.98 -27.19 -46.82
CA GLY A 954 -22.83 -27.71 -47.90
C GLY A 954 -22.22 -28.89 -48.68
N LEU A 955 -21.22 -29.56 -48.11
CA LEU A 955 -20.51 -30.69 -48.72
C LEU A 955 -21.21 -32.03 -48.43
N ARG A 956 -21.28 -32.89 -49.44
CA ARG A 956 -22.05 -34.14 -49.38
C ARG A 956 -21.23 -35.32 -48.81
N PRO A 957 -21.79 -36.17 -47.93
CA PRO A 957 -21.15 -37.41 -47.49
C PRO A 957 -20.80 -38.35 -48.66
N GLU A 958 -19.73 -39.13 -48.50
CA GLU A 958 -19.06 -40.01 -49.47
C GLU A 958 -18.63 -39.35 -50.81
N THR A 959 -18.95 -38.08 -51.01
CA THR A 959 -18.56 -37.30 -52.18
C THR A 959 -17.13 -36.80 -52.01
N ALA A 960 -16.31 -36.94 -53.06
CA ALA A 960 -14.93 -36.49 -53.07
C ALA A 960 -14.83 -35.09 -53.67
N TYR A 961 -14.11 -34.20 -52.99
CA TYR A 961 -13.86 -32.82 -53.39
C TYR A 961 -12.35 -32.61 -53.60
N GLU A 962 -11.99 -31.76 -54.55
CA GLU A 962 -10.64 -31.20 -54.68
C GLU A 962 -10.61 -29.80 -54.09
N LEU A 963 -9.75 -29.61 -53.09
CA LEU A 963 -9.54 -28.37 -52.36
C LEU A 963 -8.18 -27.78 -52.72
N ARG A 964 -8.12 -26.48 -53.02
CA ARG A 964 -6.87 -25.74 -53.29
C ARG A 964 -6.90 -24.38 -52.60
N VAL A 965 -5.74 -23.84 -52.23
CA VAL A 965 -5.61 -22.49 -51.67
C VAL A 965 -4.55 -21.70 -52.43
N ARG A 966 -4.78 -20.43 -52.73
CA ARG A 966 -3.76 -19.46 -53.18
C ARG A 966 -3.65 -18.27 -52.22
N ALA A 967 -2.48 -17.67 -52.14
CA ALA A 967 -2.25 -16.41 -51.43
C ALA A 967 -2.21 -15.24 -52.42
N HIS A 968 -2.45 -14.00 -51.96
CA HIS A 968 -2.32 -12.78 -52.75
C HIS A 968 -1.50 -11.73 -52.00
N THR A 969 -0.62 -11.01 -52.70
CA THR A 969 -0.06 -9.73 -52.23
C THR A 969 -0.79 -8.56 -52.87
N ARG A 970 -0.40 -7.32 -52.53
CA ARG A 970 -0.83 -6.09 -53.22
C ARG A 970 -0.48 -6.05 -54.72
N ARG A 971 0.35 -6.97 -55.22
CA ARG A 971 0.71 -7.08 -56.65
C ARG A 971 -0.05 -8.15 -57.42
N GLY A 972 -0.69 -9.11 -56.74
CA GLY A 972 -1.53 -10.11 -57.39
C GLY A 972 -1.59 -11.46 -56.67
N PRO A 973 -2.35 -12.43 -57.24
CA PRO A 973 -2.40 -13.80 -56.79
C PRO A 973 -1.08 -14.53 -57.04
N GLY A 974 -0.68 -15.37 -56.10
CA GLY A 974 0.29 -16.43 -56.31
C GLY A 974 -0.36 -17.72 -56.85
N PRO A 975 0.43 -18.79 -57.03
CA PRO A 975 -0.10 -20.08 -57.47
C PRO A 975 -1.04 -20.70 -56.43
N PHE A 976 -1.98 -21.51 -56.93
CA PHE A 976 -2.73 -22.44 -56.09
C PHE A 976 -1.84 -23.59 -55.61
N SER A 977 -2.11 -24.05 -54.39
CA SER A 977 -1.56 -25.30 -53.85
C SER A 977 -1.90 -26.50 -54.74
N PRO A 978 -1.14 -27.60 -54.62
CA PRO A 978 -1.59 -28.91 -55.07
C PRO A 978 -3.02 -29.23 -54.57
N PRO A 979 -3.84 -29.96 -55.35
CA PRO A 979 -5.18 -30.33 -54.94
C PRO A 979 -5.17 -31.35 -53.80
N LEU A 980 -5.67 -30.97 -52.63
CA LEU A 980 -6.04 -31.94 -51.61
C LEU A 980 -7.36 -32.60 -52.02
N ARG A 981 -7.32 -33.89 -52.34
CA ARG A 981 -8.53 -34.71 -52.52
C ARG A 981 -9.06 -35.13 -51.15
N TYR A 982 -10.24 -34.65 -50.78
CA TYR A 982 -10.91 -34.97 -49.53
C TYR A 982 -12.28 -35.57 -49.77
N ARG A 983 -12.58 -36.71 -49.14
CA ARG A 983 -13.92 -37.32 -49.12
C ARG A 983 -14.47 -37.23 -47.70
N LEU A 984 -15.67 -36.71 -47.55
CA LEU A 984 -16.37 -36.68 -46.27
C LEU A 984 -16.89 -38.09 -45.95
N ALA A 985 -16.32 -38.74 -44.94
CA ALA A 985 -16.64 -40.14 -44.59
C ALA A 985 -18.04 -40.29 -43.98
N ARG A 986 -18.52 -41.53 -43.83
CA ARG A 986 -19.64 -41.90 -42.95
C ARG A 986 -19.21 -41.94 -41.46
N ASP A 987 -20.15 -41.70 -40.55
CA ASP A 987 -19.89 -41.63 -39.09
C ASP A 987 -19.27 -42.91 -38.47
N PRO A 988 -18.34 -42.76 -37.49
CA PRO A 988 -17.66 -43.87 -36.85
C PRO A 988 -18.47 -44.52 -35.71
N VAL A 989 -18.33 -45.83 -35.53
CA VAL A 989 -19.04 -46.63 -34.51
C VAL A 989 -18.06 -47.29 -33.53
N SER A 990 -18.32 -47.20 -32.23
CA SER A 990 -17.46 -47.73 -31.16
C SER A 990 -17.85 -49.16 -30.72
N PRO A 991 -16.88 -50.02 -30.33
CA PRO A 991 -17.18 -51.29 -29.64
C PRO A 991 -17.92 -51.05 -28.31
N LYS A 992 -18.60 -52.07 -27.78
CA LYS A 992 -19.38 -51.97 -26.53
C LYS A 992 -18.79 -52.82 -25.41
N ASN A 993 -19.12 -52.45 -24.17
CA ASN A 993 -18.94 -53.28 -22.97
C ASN A 993 -17.54 -53.89 -22.77
N PHE A 994 -16.47 -53.16 -23.11
CA PHE A 994 -15.10 -53.57 -22.77
C PHE A 994 -14.92 -53.62 -21.25
N LYS A 995 -14.52 -54.79 -20.74
CA LYS A 995 -14.44 -55.13 -19.31
C LYS A 995 -13.36 -56.18 -19.04
N VAL A 996 -12.76 -56.10 -17.85
CA VAL A 996 -11.97 -57.19 -17.29
C VAL A 996 -12.94 -58.34 -16.96
N LYS A 997 -12.59 -59.56 -17.36
CA LYS A 997 -13.45 -60.74 -17.22
C LYS A 997 -12.92 -61.77 -16.23
N MET A 998 -11.60 -61.89 -16.10
CA MET A 998 -10.97 -62.79 -15.14
C MET A 998 -9.60 -62.25 -14.74
N ILE A 999 -9.24 -62.40 -13.48
CA ILE A 999 -7.95 -61.98 -12.94
C ILE A 999 -7.26 -63.20 -12.33
N MET A 1000 -6.02 -63.45 -12.74
CA MET A 1000 -5.17 -64.53 -12.23
C MET A 1000 -3.83 -63.97 -11.70
N LYS A 1001 -2.92 -64.85 -11.31
CA LYS A 1001 -1.62 -64.53 -10.71
C LYS A 1001 -0.66 -63.89 -11.72
N THR A 1002 -0.58 -64.40 -12.96
CA THR A 1002 0.25 -63.85 -14.04
C THR A 1002 -0.50 -63.55 -15.34
N SER A 1003 -1.83 -63.70 -15.33
CA SER A 1003 -2.68 -63.38 -16.49
C SER A 1003 -3.95 -62.59 -16.14
N VAL A 1004 -4.51 -61.91 -17.14
CA VAL A 1004 -5.80 -61.20 -17.09
C VAL A 1004 -6.58 -61.50 -18.37
N LEU A 1005 -7.83 -61.93 -18.25
CA LEU A 1005 -8.75 -62.12 -19.38
C LEU A 1005 -9.60 -60.86 -19.56
N LEU A 1006 -9.62 -60.33 -20.78
CA LEU A 1006 -10.41 -59.17 -21.19
C LEU A 1006 -11.55 -59.60 -22.11
N SER A 1007 -12.65 -58.84 -22.15
CA SER A 1007 -13.78 -59.07 -23.07
C SER A 1007 -14.49 -57.79 -23.48
N TRP A 1008 -15.13 -57.79 -24.65
CA TRP A 1008 -15.95 -56.72 -25.21
C TRP A 1008 -17.06 -57.30 -26.10
N GLU A 1009 -17.94 -56.45 -26.61
CA GLU A 1009 -19.08 -56.83 -27.45
C GLU A 1009 -19.08 -56.01 -28.75
N PHE A 1010 -19.59 -56.61 -29.84
CA PHE A 1010 -19.71 -55.94 -31.13
C PHE A 1010 -20.74 -54.79 -31.07
N PRO A 1011 -20.59 -53.73 -31.89
CA PRO A 1011 -21.65 -52.75 -32.05
C PRO A 1011 -22.85 -53.33 -32.80
N ASP A 1012 -24.06 -52.85 -32.48
CA ASP A 1012 -25.29 -53.29 -33.14
C ASP A 1012 -25.24 -53.00 -34.65
N ASN A 1013 -25.75 -53.94 -35.45
CA ASN A 1013 -25.75 -53.92 -36.92
C ASN A 1013 -24.34 -53.85 -37.60
N TYR A 1014 -23.25 -54.04 -36.86
CA TYR A 1014 -21.89 -53.99 -37.42
C TYR A 1014 -21.41 -55.38 -37.90
N ASN A 1015 -21.59 -55.67 -39.19
CA ASN A 1015 -21.44 -57.02 -39.75
C ASN A 1015 -20.11 -57.23 -40.55
N SER A 1016 -19.01 -56.59 -40.13
CA SER A 1016 -17.72 -56.60 -40.83
C SER A 1016 -16.56 -57.00 -39.88
N PRO A 1017 -15.63 -57.89 -40.29
CA PRO A 1017 -14.57 -58.41 -39.42
C PRO A 1017 -13.39 -57.44 -39.29
N THR A 1018 -13.63 -56.23 -38.76
CA THR A 1018 -12.60 -55.19 -38.62
C THR A 1018 -11.73 -55.44 -37.38
N PRO A 1019 -10.40 -55.63 -37.51
CA PRO A 1019 -9.53 -56.01 -36.40
C PRO A 1019 -9.39 -54.96 -35.30
N TYR A 1020 -9.24 -55.43 -34.07
CA TYR A 1020 -9.05 -54.62 -32.87
C TYR A 1020 -7.57 -54.48 -32.50
N LYS A 1021 -7.28 -53.56 -31.59
CA LYS A 1021 -5.99 -53.43 -30.90
C LYS A 1021 -6.22 -53.26 -29.41
N ILE A 1022 -5.42 -53.96 -28.60
CA ILE A 1022 -5.33 -53.77 -27.16
C ILE A 1022 -3.96 -53.18 -26.83
N GLN A 1023 -3.92 -52.09 -26.06
CA GLN A 1023 -2.67 -51.46 -25.62
C GLN A 1023 -2.56 -51.45 -24.09
N TYR A 1024 -1.39 -51.80 -23.55
CA TYR A 1024 -1.10 -51.74 -22.10
C TYR A 1024 0.40 -51.57 -21.85
N ASN A 1025 0.76 -50.74 -20.88
CA ASN A 1025 2.16 -50.44 -20.49
C ASN A 1025 3.13 -50.22 -21.67
N GLY A 1026 2.68 -49.52 -22.71
CA GLY A 1026 3.46 -49.24 -23.94
C GLY A 1026 3.47 -50.35 -24.99
N LEU A 1027 3.05 -51.57 -24.65
CA LEU A 1027 2.88 -52.67 -25.60
C LEU A 1027 1.56 -52.54 -26.37
N THR A 1028 1.56 -52.98 -27.62
CA THR A 1028 0.36 -53.05 -28.48
C THR A 1028 0.19 -54.48 -28.98
N LEU A 1029 -0.97 -55.06 -28.74
CA LEU A 1029 -1.36 -56.39 -29.15
C LEU A 1029 -2.51 -56.29 -30.16
N ASP A 1030 -2.22 -56.68 -31.41
CA ASP A 1030 -3.24 -56.80 -32.44
C ASP A 1030 -4.17 -57.99 -32.13
N VAL A 1031 -5.46 -57.80 -32.37
CA VAL A 1031 -6.51 -58.80 -32.17
C VAL A 1031 -7.36 -58.87 -33.43
N ASP A 1032 -7.79 -60.06 -33.85
CA ASP A 1032 -8.58 -60.20 -35.07
C ASP A 1032 -9.98 -59.57 -34.94
N GLY A 1033 -10.66 -59.35 -36.07
CA GLY A 1033 -11.97 -58.71 -36.10
C GLY A 1033 -13.15 -59.62 -35.76
N ARG A 1034 -12.91 -60.80 -35.21
CA ARG A 1034 -13.92 -61.82 -34.89
C ARG A 1034 -13.90 -62.25 -33.42
N THR A 1035 -12.80 -62.00 -32.71
CA THR A 1035 -12.65 -62.28 -31.29
C THR A 1035 -13.18 -61.13 -30.42
N THR A 1036 -13.85 -61.52 -29.33
CA THR A 1036 -14.48 -60.65 -28.32
C THR A 1036 -13.96 -60.93 -26.90
N LYS A 1037 -12.99 -61.85 -26.77
CA LYS A 1037 -12.21 -62.14 -25.58
C LYS A 1037 -10.71 -62.11 -25.95
N LYS A 1038 -9.84 -61.72 -25.02
CA LYS A 1038 -8.37 -61.91 -25.14
C LYS A 1038 -7.74 -62.13 -23.78
N LEU A 1039 -6.98 -63.22 -23.63
CA LEU A 1039 -6.11 -63.45 -22.48
C LEU A 1039 -4.79 -62.72 -22.68
N ILE A 1040 -4.32 -62.04 -21.63
CA ILE A 1040 -3.00 -61.41 -21.56
C ILE A 1040 -2.20 -62.13 -20.48
N THR A 1041 -1.04 -62.69 -20.82
CA THR A 1041 -0.20 -63.53 -19.94
C THR A 1041 1.14 -62.87 -19.60
N HIS A 1042 1.97 -63.54 -18.78
CA HIS A 1042 3.31 -63.10 -18.35
C HIS A 1042 3.34 -61.76 -17.58
N LEU A 1043 2.22 -61.38 -16.98
CA LEU A 1043 2.10 -60.22 -16.10
C LEU A 1043 2.74 -60.52 -14.74
N LYS A 1044 3.39 -59.52 -14.13
CA LYS A 1044 3.88 -59.65 -12.74
C LYS A 1044 2.70 -59.80 -11.76
N PRO A 1045 2.79 -60.67 -10.73
CA PRO A 1045 1.78 -60.76 -9.66
C PRO A 1045 1.56 -59.46 -8.89
N HIS A 1046 0.40 -59.34 -8.26
CA HIS A 1046 -0.03 -58.20 -7.44
C HIS A 1046 0.18 -56.79 -8.04
N THR A 1047 0.22 -56.68 -9.37
CA THR A 1047 0.59 -55.46 -10.12
C THR A 1047 -0.61 -54.94 -10.91
N PHE A 1048 -0.77 -53.60 -10.99
CA PHE A 1048 -1.82 -52.96 -11.77
C PHE A 1048 -1.46 -52.82 -13.26
N TYR A 1049 -2.44 -52.98 -14.14
CA TYR A 1049 -2.31 -52.81 -15.60
C TYR A 1049 -3.56 -52.11 -16.15
N ASN A 1050 -3.34 -51.13 -17.03
CA ASN A 1050 -4.40 -50.43 -17.76
C ASN A 1050 -4.40 -50.93 -19.21
N PHE A 1051 -5.56 -51.36 -19.69
CA PHE A 1051 -5.75 -51.90 -21.04
C PHE A 1051 -6.69 -50.99 -21.84
N VAL A 1052 -6.31 -50.63 -23.06
CA VAL A 1052 -7.08 -49.76 -23.97
C VAL A 1052 -7.47 -50.51 -25.24
N LEU A 1053 -8.76 -50.58 -25.57
CA LEU A 1053 -9.29 -51.21 -26.77
C LEU A 1053 -9.62 -50.17 -27.85
N THR A 1054 -9.17 -50.42 -29.08
CA THR A 1054 -9.51 -49.62 -30.28
C THR A 1054 -9.83 -50.51 -31.49
N ASN A 1055 -10.62 -50.00 -32.42
CA ASN A 1055 -10.94 -50.62 -33.71
C ASN A 1055 -10.07 -49.97 -34.82
N ARG A 1056 -9.43 -50.76 -35.70
CA ARG A 1056 -8.62 -50.25 -36.83
C ARG A 1056 -9.40 -49.43 -37.88
N GLY A 1057 -10.73 -49.41 -37.81
CA GLY A 1057 -11.61 -48.88 -38.86
C GLY A 1057 -11.68 -47.35 -39.06
N SER A 1058 -10.97 -46.51 -38.29
CA SER A 1058 -10.96 -45.05 -38.57
C SER A 1058 -9.57 -44.41 -38.45
N SER A 1059 -9.28 -43.51 -39.39
CA SER A 1059 -8.01 -42.77 -39.52
C SER A 1059 -7.85 -41.58 -38.56
N LEU A 1060 -8.85 -41.32 -37.71
CA LEU A 1060 -8.80 -40.34 -36.61
C LEU A 1060 -8.75 -41.02 -35.22
N GLY A 1061 -8.68 -42.35 -35.17
CA GLY A 1061 -8.80 -43.14 -33.95
C GLY A 1061 -10.27 -43.34 -33.55
N GLY A 1062 -10.72 -44.60 -33.52
CA GLY A 1062 -12.04 -44.91 -32.96
C GLY A 1062 -12.08 -44.59 -31.47
N LEU A 1063 -13.25 -44.18 -30.97
CA LEU A 1063 -13.49 -43.93 -29.53
C LEU A 1063 -12.92 -45.07 -28.68
N GLN A 1064 -11.95 -44.72 -27.83
CA GLN A 1064 -11.16 -45.68 -27.07
C GLN A 1064 -11.89 -46.08 -25.79
N GLN A 1065 -11.95 -47.37 -25.47
CA GLN A 1065 -12.43 -47.84 -24.16
C GLN A 1065 -11.25 -48.34 -23.33
N THR A 1066 -11.19 -47.96 -22.06
CA THR A 1066 -10.08 -48.28 -21.15
C THR A 1066 -10.61 -49.03 -19.92
N VAL A 1067 -9.91 -50.09 -19.52
CA VAL A 1067 -10.20 -50.86 -18.30
C VAL A 1067 -8.93 -51.10 -17.50
N THR A 1068 -9.04 -51.26 -16.19
CA THR A 1068 -7.90 -51.45 -15.28
C THR A 1068 -8.07 -52.74 -14.48
N ALA A 1069 -7.00 -53.53 -14.34
CA ALA A 1069 -6.98 -54.74 -13.52
C ALA A 1069 -5.76 -54.75 -12.59
N ARG A 1070 -5.82 -55.53 -11.51
CA ARG A 1070 -4.66 -55.88 -10.69
C ARG A 1070 -4.52 -57.40 -10.60
N THR A 1071 -3.36 -57.95 -10.96
CA THR A 1071 -3.10 -59.40 -10.86
C THR A 1071 -3.18 -59.91 -9.42
N ALA A 1072 -3.46 -61.20 -9.25
CA ALA A 1072 -3.64 -61.84 -7.95
C ALA A 1072 -2.32 -62.05 -7.18
N PHE A 1073 -2.43 -62.45 -5.92
CA PHE A 1073 -1.30 -62.87 -5.07
C PHE A 1073 -0.87 -64.32 -5.37
N ASN A 1074 0.34 -64.68 -4.95
CA ASN A 1074 0.84 -66.05 -4.95
C ASN A 1074 0.43 -66.77 -3.64
N MET A 1075 -0.60 -67.61 -3.67
CA MET A 1075 -1.19 -68.23 -2.45
C MET A 1075 -1.03 -69.75 -2.33
N LEU A 1076 -0.70 -70.45 -3.42
CA LEU A 1076 -0.49 -71.89 -3.45
C LEU A 1076 1.00 -72.13 -3.74
N SER A 1077 1.72 -72.64 -2.75
CA SER A 1077 3.20 -72.63 -2.70
C SER A 1077 3.89 -73.76 -3.47
N GLY A 1078 3.15 -74.83 -3.81
CA GLY A 1078 3.67 -76.01 -4.49
C GLY A 1078 2.68 -76.64 -5.47
N LYS A 1079 3.10 -77.71 -6.14
CA LYS A 1079 2.26 -78.56 -7.00
C LYS A 1079 1.69 -79.76 -6.22
N PRO A 1080 0.51 -80.31 -6.56
CA PRO A 1080 0.05 -81.58 -6.03
C PRO A 1080 0.96 -82.74 -6.44
N SER A 1081 1.13 -83.75 -5.58
CA SER A 1081 2.07 -84.87 -5.79
C SER A 1081 1.41 -86.24 -5.61
N VAL A 1082 1.61 -87.13 -6.58
CA VAL A 1082 1.01 -88.48 -6.62
C VAL A 1082 1.84 -89.46 -5.78
N ALA A 1083 1.18 -90.38 -5.07
CA ALA A 1083 1.87 -91.46 -4.35
C ALA A 1083 2.60 -92.42 -5.32
N PRO A 1084 3.83 -92.88 -5.02
CA PRO A 1084 4.67 -93.64 -5.97
C PRO A 1084 4.26 -95.10 -6.18
N LYS A 1085 3.21 -95.57 -5.50
CA LYS A 1085 2.52 -96.84 -5.76
C LYS A 1085 1.00 -96.61 -5.60
N PRO A 1086 0.15 -97.30 -6.39
CA PRO A 1086 -1.27 -97.38 -6.08
C PRO A 1086 -1.48 -98.10 -4.74
N ASP A 1087 -2.60 -97.79 -4.08
CA ASP A 1087 -3.02 -98.43 -2.84
C ASP A 1087 -3.43 -99.90 -3.07
N ASN A 1088 -3.59 -100.69 -2.00
CA ASN A 1088 -3.82 -102.14 -2.06
C ASN A 1088 -5.08 -102.54 -2.88
N ASP A 1089 -6.06 -101.64 -3.03
CA ASP A 1089 -7.28 -101.81 -3.83
C ASP A 1089 -7.14 -101.26 -5.27
N GLY A 1090 -5.89 -101.04 -5.74
CA GLY A 1090 -5.56 -100.54 -7.08
C GLY A 1090 -5.78 -99.03 -7.29
N SER A 1091 -6.20 -98.29 -6.25
CA SER A 1091 -6.56 -96.87 -6.37
C SER A 1091 -5.36 -95.91 -6.30
N ILE A 1092 -5.50 -94.72 -6.89
CA ILE A 1092 -4.45 -93.68 -6.92
C ILE A 1092 -4.70 -92.65 -5.81
N VAL A 1093 -3.62 -92.21 -5.15
CA VAL A 1093 -3.65 -91.24 -4.04
C VAL A 1093 -2.80 -90.02 -4.41
N VAL A 1094 -3.30 -88.81 -4.14
CA VAL A 1094 -2.62 -87.53 -4.45
C VAL A 1094 -2.61 -86.62 -3.22
N TYR A 1095 -1.43 -86.16 -2.84
CA TYR A 1095 -1.25 -85.15 -1.79
C TYR A 1095 -1.41 -83.74 -2.39
N LEU A 1096 -2.08 -82.85 -1.67
CA LEU A 1096 -2.35 -81.47 -2.09
C LEU A 1096 -1.44 -80.47 -1.33
N PRO A 1097 -1.06 -79.33 -1.94
CA PRO A 1097 -0.18 -78.35 -1.31
C PRO A 1097 -0.89 -77.54 -0.21
N ASP A 1098 -0.18 -77.27 0.90
CA ASP A 1098 -0.70 -76.45 1.99
C ASP A 1098 -1.03 -75.01 1.56
N GLY A 1099 -2.22 -74.54 1.93
CA GLY A 1099 -2.67 -73.17 1.70
C GLY A 1099 -2.40 -72.24 2.88
N GLN A 1100 -1.31 -71.48 2.84
CA GLN A 1100 -1.03 -70.40 3.79
C GLN A 1100 -1.07 -69.03 3.09
N SER A 1101 -2.08 -68.21 3.40
CA SER A 1101 -2.24 -66.86 2.82
C SER A 1101 -3.16 -65.97 3.68
N PRO A 1102 -2.86 -64.67 3.88
CA PRO A 1102 -3.62 -63.76 4.73
C PRO A 1102 -4.89 -63.16 4.07
N VAL A 1103 -5.54 -63.90 3.15
CA VAL A 1103 -6.72 -63.43 2.40
C VAL A 1103 -7.79 -64.53 2.37
N THR A 1104 -9.06 -64.18 2.60
CA THR A 1104 -10.17 -65.15 2.59
C THR A 1104 -10.39 -65.76 1.21
N VAL A 1105 -10.10 -67.06 1.12
CA VAL A 1105 -10.50 -67.94 0.02
C VAL A 1105 -11.94 -68.40 0.27
N GLN A 1106 -12.81 -68.25 -0.72
CA GLN A 1106 -14.22 -68.62 -0.62
C GLN A 1106 -14.44 -70.13 -0.90
N ASN A 1107 -13.70 -70.69 -1.86
CA ASN A 1107 -13.71 -72.11 -2.22
C ASN A 1107 -12.37 -72.51 -2.87
N TYR A 1108 -12.02 -73.77 -2.72
CA TYR A 1108 -11.02 -74.48 -3.51
C TYR A 1108 -11.72 -75.49 -4.44
N PHE A 1109 -11.14 -75.72 -5.62
CA PHE A 1109 -11.58 -76.70 -6.60
C PHE A 1109 -10.39 -77.54 -7.07
N ILE A 1110 -10.62 -78.85 -7.29
CA ILE A 1110 -9.64 -79.74 -7.91
C ILE A 1110 -10.07 -79.99 -9.35
N VAL A 1111 -9.20 -79.64 -10.29
CA VAL A 1111 -9.45 -79.77 -11.73
C VAL A 1111 -8.57 -80.88 -12.30
N MET A 1112 -9.20 -81.89 -12.89
CA MET A 1112 -8.56 -83.01 -13.57
C MET A 1112 -8.44 -82.71 -15.06
N VAL A 1113 -7.28 -83.04 -15.65
CA VAL A 1113 -6.96 -82.78 -17.06
C VAL A 1113 -6.39 -84.06 -17.71
N PRO A 1114 -7.09 -84.66 -18.70
CA PRO A 1114 -6.54 -85.75 -19.49
C PRO A 1114 -5.46 -85.22 -20.46
N LEU A 1115 -4.29 -85.87 -20.48
CA LEU A 1115 -3.20 -85.56 -21.41
C LEU A 1115 -3.41 -86.26 -22.75
N ARG A 1116 -3.09 -85.58 -23.85
CA ARG A 1116 -3.16 -86.16 -25.20
C ARG A 1116 -1.78 -86.69 -25.63
N LYS A 1117 -1.75 -87.90 -26.19
CA LYS A 1117 -0.61 -88.38 -26.99
C LYS A 1117 -0.47 -87.47 -28.22
N SER A 1118 0.76 -87.06 -28.56
CA SER A 1118 1.03 -86.18 -29.70
C SER A 1118 1.00 -86.96 -31.03
N ARG A 1119 0.55 -86.30 -32.12
CA ARG A 1119 0.85 -86.75 -33.49
C ARG A 1119 2.35 -86.56 -33.74
N GLY A 1120 3.15 -87.57 -33.41
CA GLY A 1120 4.61 -87.52 -33.41
C GLY A 1120 5.27 -88.42 -32.35
N GLY A 1121 4.54 -88.80 -31.30
CA GLY A 1121 4.84 -90.00 -30.50
C GLY A 1121 6.18 -90.05 -29.75
N GLN A 1122 6.38 -89.21 -28.73
CA GLN A 1122 7.33 -89.54 -27.65
C GLN A 1122 7.04 -88.89 -26.29
N PHE A 1123 6.45 -87.69 -26.26
CA PHE A 1123 6.01 -87.03 -25.02
C PHE A 1123 4.54 -86.56 -25.10
N PRO A 1124 3.80 -86.54 -23.97
CA PRO A 1124 2.44 -86.01 -23.90
C PRO A 1124 2.43 -84.48 -23.97
N ILE A 1125 1.42 -83.90 -24.63
CA ILE A 1125 1.26 -82.44 -24.69
C ILE A 1125 0.37 -81.99 -23.52
N LEU A 1126 0.89 -81.09 -22.69
CA LEU A 1126 0.06 -80.32 -21.75
C LEU A 1126 -0.75 -79.25 -22.49
N LEU A 1127 -2.01 -79.10 -22.11
CA LEU A 1127 -2.91 -78.07 -22.63
C LEU A 1127 -2.67 -76.73 -21.92
N GLY A 1128 -1.56 -76.06 -22.27
CA GLY A 1128 -1.16 -74.77 -21.72
C GLY A 1128 -0.71 -74.84 -20.26
N SER A 1129 -0.67 -73.69 -19.59
CA SER A 1129 -0.57 -73.61 -18.13
C SER A 1129 -1.96 -73.65 -17.48
N PRO A 1130 -2.07 -73.84 -16.15
CA PRO A 1130 -3.34 -73.71 -15.44
C PRO A 1130 -3.98 -72.33 -15.58
N GLU A 1131 -3.20 -71.30 -15.93
CA GLU A 1131 -3.65 -69.92 -16.12
C GLU A 1131 -4.16 -69.62 -17.55
N ASP A 1132 -4.15 -70.61 -18.45
CA ASP A 1132 -4.58 -70.49 -19.86
C ASP A 1132 -5.93 -71.16 -20.19
N MET A 1133 -6.55 -71.86 -19.23
CA MET A 1133 -7.80 -72.61 -19.42
C MET A 1133 -9.04 -71.69 -19.36
N ASP A 1134 -10.00 -71.84 -20.29
CA ASP A 1134 -11.28 -71.10 -20.19
C ASP A 1134 -12.19 -71.71 -19.11
N LEU A 1135 -11.91 -71.28 -17.88
CA LEU A 1135 -12.65 -71.63 -16.68
C LEU A 1135 -14.14 -71.24 -16.75
N GLU A 1136 -14.52 -70.30 -17.62
CA GLU A 1136 -15.93 -69.93 -17.79
C GLU A 1136 -16.73 -71.04 -18.47
N GLU A 1137 -16.17 -71.72 -19.49
CA GLU A 1137 -16.82 -72.90 -20.10
C GLU A 1137 -16.93 -74.03 -19.07
N LEU A 1138 -15.85 -74.27 -18.30
CA LEU A 1138 -15.78 -75.29 -17.25
C LEU A 1138 -16.85 -75.11 -16.15
N ILE A 1139 -17.02 -73.87 -15.67
CA ILE A 1139 -18.01 -73.54 -14.63
C ILE A 1139 -19.44 -73.47 -15.22
N GLN A 1140 -19.61 -72.97 -16.45
CA GLN A 1140 -20.92 -72.96 -17.10
C GLN A 1140 -21.44 -74.37 -17.36
N ASP A 1141 -20.62 -75.31 -17.81
CA ASP A 1141 -21.07 -76.67 -18.09
C ASP A 1141 -21.49 -77.43 -16.83
N LEU A 1142 -20.83 -77.23 -15.68
CA LEU A 1142 -21.33 -77.70 -14.38
C LEU A 1142 -22.70 -77.12 -14.04
N SER A 1143 -22.89 -75.80 -14.25
CA SER A 1143 -24.18 -75.14 -14.00
C SER A 1143 -25.31 -75.56 -14.96
N ARG A 1144 -24.95 -76.10 -16.13
CA ARG A 1144 -25.87 -76.68 -17.13
C ARG A 1144 -26.17 -78.15 -16.84
N LEU A 1145 -25.18 -78.93 -16.42
CA LEU A 1145 -25.34 -80.33 -16.02
C LEU A 1145 -26.26 -80.46 -14.80
N GLN A 1146 -26.18 -79.54 -13.83
CA GLN A 1146 -27.16 -79.45 -12.73
C GLN A 1146 -28.60 -79.11 -13.18
N ARG A 1147 -28.85 -78.80 -14.46
CA ARG A 1147 -30.16 -78.36 -14.98
C ARG A 1147 -30.71 -79.13 -16.19
N ARG A 1148 -30.13 -80.28 -16.56
CA ARG A 1148 -30.75 -81.20 -17.54
C ARG A 1148 -30.71 -82.67 -17.12
N SER A 1149 -31.91 -83.21 -16.92
CA SER A 1149 -32.18 -84.66 -16.90
C SER A 1149 -31.58 -85.36 -18.13
N LEU A 1150 -31.07 -86.57 -17.95
CA LEU A 1150 -30.42 -87.34 -19.01
C LEU A 1150 -31.38 -87.62 -20.17
N ARG A 1151 -31.13 -87.05 -21.36
CA ARG A 1151 -31.50 -87.63 -22.66
C ARG A 1151 -30.42 -87.37 -23.71
N HIS A 1152 -29.76 -88.46 -24.12
CA HIS A 1152 -28.92 -88.63 -25.31
C HIS A 1152 -27.96 -87.49 -25.70
N SER A 1153 -26.71 -87.60 -25.24
CA SER A 1153 -25.54 -87.06 -25.95
C SER A 1153 -24.86 -88.21 -26.71
N ARG A 1154 -25.07 -88.31 -28.03
CA ARG A 1154 -24.19 -89.14 -28.89
C ARG A 1154 -22.90 -88.34 -29.17
N GLN A 1155 -21.76 -89.02 -29.08
CA GLN A 1155 -20.43 -88.57 -29.53
C GLN A 1155 -20.02 -87.12 -29.18
N LEU A 1156 -19.38 -86.97 -28.02
CA LEU A 1156 -18.43 -85.89 -27.76
C LEU A 1156 -17.03 -86.53 -27.71
N GLU A 1157 -16.34 -86.49 -28.84
CA GLU A 1157 -15.33 -87.49 -29.24
C GLU A 1157 -13.92 -87.26 -28.67
N VAL A 1158 -13.79 -86.44 -27.61
CA VAL A 1158 -12.52 -86.16 -26.94
C VAL A 1158 -12.75 -85.89 -25.45
N PRO A 1159 -12.02 -86.54 -24.52
CA PRO A 1159 -12.09 -86.21 -23.10
C PRO A 1159 -11.56 -84.79 -22.86
N ARG A 1160 -12.30 -84.02 -22.04
CA ARG A 1160 -12.04 -82.61 -21.70
C ARG A 1160 -11.61 -82.48 -20.23
N PRO A 1161 -10.98 -81.36 -19.83
CA PRO A 1161 -10.84 -80.99 -18.42
C PRO A 1161 -12.18 -81.01 -17.66
N TYR A 1162 -12.18 -81.36 -16.38
CA TYR A 1162 -13.36 -81.35 -15.52
C TYR A 1162 -13.03 -81.05 -14.06
N ILE A 1163 -14.00 -80.54 -13.29
CA ILE A 1163 -13.86 -80.36 -11.85
C ILE A 1163 -14.24 -81.66 -11.14
N ALA A 1164 -13.27 -82.30 -10.50
CA ALA A 1164 -13.45 -83.56 -9.79
C ALA A 1164 -13.98 -83.36 -8.35
N ALA A 1165 -13.62 -82.25 -7.70
CA ALA A 1165 -14.08 -81.94 -6.34
C ALA A 1165 -14.07 -80.43 -6.03
N ARG A 1166 -14.85 -80.04 -5.02
CA ARG A 1166 -14.91 -78.69 -4.43
C ARG A 1166 -14.80 -78.79 -2.91
N PHE A 1167 -14.05 -77.90 -2.30
CA PHE A 1167 -13.90 -77.80 -0.85
C PHE A 1167 -13.96 -76.35 -0.37
N SER A 1168 -14.38 -76.10 0.87
CA SER A 1168 -14.24 -74.78 1.53
C SER A 1168 -12.84 -74.60 2.14
N ILE A 1169 -12.30 -75.67 2.73
CA ILE A 1169 -10.93 -75.78 3.25
C ILE A 1169 -10.26 -76.94 2.50
N LEU A 1170 -9.06 -76.71 1.97
CA LEU A 1170 -8.34 -77.70 1.17
C LEU A 1170 -7.84 -78.87 2.06
N PRO A 1171 -8.18 -80.14 1.78
CA PRO A 1171 -7.65 -81.29 2.50
C PRO A 1171 -6.22 -81.63 2.05
N ALA A 1172 -5.44 -82.30 2.90
CA ALA A 1172 -4.06 -82.69 2.56
C ALA A 1172 -3.97 -83.81 1.51
N VAL A 1173 -5.05 -84.60 1.30
CA VAL A 1173 -5.09 -85.78 0.42
C VAL A 1173 -6.37 -85.81 -0.40
N PHE A 1174 -6.28 -86.29 -1.64
CA PHE A 1174 -7.39 -86.52 -2.56
C PHE A 1174 -7.22 -87.85 -3.31
N HIS A 1175 -8.34 -88.52 -3.63
CA HIS A 1175 -8.39 -89.81 -4.31
C HIS A 1175 -9.13 -89.69 -5.66
N PRO A 1176 -8.41 -89.54 -6.80
CA PRO A 1176 -9.02 -89.50 -8.12
C PRO A 1176 -9.81 -90.77 -8.46
N GLY A 1177 -10.91 -90.62 -9.18
CA GLY A 1177 -11.75 -91.74 -9.65
C GLY A 1177 -12.72 -92.34 -8.64
N ASN A 1178 -12.60 -92.03 -7.34
CA ASN A 1178 -13.60 -92.42 -6.35
C ASN A 1178 -14.81 -91.47 -6.39
N GLN A 1179 -15.79 -91.78 -7.25
CA GLN A 1179 -16.95 -90.93 -7.49
C GLN A 1179 -17.94 -90.86 -6.30
N LYS A 1180 -17.93 -91.86 -5.40
CA LYS A 1180 -18.88 -91.91 -4.26
C LYS A 1180 -18.53 -90.94 -3.13
N GLN A 1181 -17.25 -90.60 -2.96
CA GLN A 1181 -16.76 -89.92 -1.75
C GLN A 1181 -16.95 -88.39 -1.77
N TYR A 1182 -17.03 -87.75 -2.94
CA TYR A 1182 -16.94 -86.29 -3.09
C TYR A 1182 -18.25 -85.60 -3.55
N GLY A 1183 -19.39 -86.09 -3.07
CA GLY A 1183 -20.61 -85.29 -2.97
C GLY A 1183 -21.24 -84.77 -4.28
N GLY A 1184 -21.12 -85.52 -5.39
CA GLY A 1184 -21.78 -85.20 -6.65
C GLY A 1184 -20.99 -84.33 -7.63
N PHE A 1185 -19.69 -84.10 -7.38
CA PHE A 1185 -18.76 -83.64 -8.41
C PHE A 1185 -18.24 -84.81 -9.25
N ASP A 1186 -17.77 -84.52 -10.47
CA ASP A 1186 -17.64 -85.51 -11.53
C ASP A 1186 -16.30 -86.28 -11.50
N ASN A 1187 -15.94 -86.82 -10.33
CA ASN A 1187 -14.72 -87.61 -10.09
C ASN A 1187 -14.80 -89.01 -10.72
N ARG A 1188 -14.95 -89.08 -12.05
CA ARG A 1188 -15.12 -90.32 -12.82
C ARG A 1188 -13.91 -91.24 -12.71
N GLY A 1189 -14.16 -92.54 -12.71
CA GLY A 1189 -13.12 -93.57 -12.78
C GLY A 1189 -12.18 -93.34 -13.97
N LEU A 1190 -10.88 -93.52 -13.75
CA LEU A 1190 -9.85 -93.21 -14.75
C LEU A 1190 -9.81 -94.29 -15.84
N GLU A 1191 -9.74 -93.86 -17.10
CA GLU A 1191 -9.67 -94.79 -18.24
C GLU A 1191 -8.29 -95.45 -18.36
N PRO A 1192 -8.21 -96.78 -18.56
CA PRO A 1192 -6.98 -97.46 -18.96
C PRO A 1192 -6.34 -96.86 -20.22
N GLY A 1193 -5.01 -96.91 -20.31
CA GLY A 1193 -4.21 -96.31 -21.39
C GLY A 1193 -3.95 -94.81 -21.28
N HIS A 1194 -4.62 -94.09 -20.37
CA HIS A 1194 -4.66 -92.62 -20.37
C HIS A 1194 -3.92 -91.97 -19.20
N ARG A 1195 -3.10 -90.95 -19.54
CA ARG A 1195 -2.42 -90.09 -18.55
C ARG A 1195 -3.29 -88.90 -18.16
N TYR A 1196 -3.30 -88.58 -16.88
CA TYR A 1196 -3.97 -87.43 -16.29
C TYR A 1196 -2.98 -86.58 -15.51
N VAL A 1197 -3.22 -85.27 -15.43
CA VAL A 1197 -2.64 -84.35 -14.44
C VAL A 1197 -3.76 -83.59 -13.74
N LEU A 1198 -3.51 -83.05 -12.55
CA LEU A 1198 -4.48 -82.22 -11.85
C LEU A 1198 -3.86 -80.94 -11.28
N PHE A 1199 -4.69 -79.96 -10.94
CA PHE A 1199 -4.28 -78.75 -10.22
C PHE A 1199 -5.37 -78.28 -9.25
N VAL A 1200 -4.98 -77.46 -8.28
CA VAL A 1200 -5.86 -76.82 -7.31
C VAL A 1200 -6.12 -75.37 -7.72
N LEU A 1201 -7.38 -74.93 -7.61
CA LEU A 1201 -7.83 -73.59 -7.96
C LEU A 1201 -8.58 -72.96 -6.79
N ALA A 1202 -8.14 -71.78 -6.33
CA ALA A 1202 -8.74 -71.00 -5.26
C ALA A 1202 -9.53 -69.79 -5.81
N VAL A 1203 -10.69 -69.51 -5.22
CA VAL A 1203 -11.55 -68.34 -5.55
C VAL A 1203 -11.51 -67.34 -4.40
N LEU A 1204 -11.25 -66.06 -4.69
CA LEU A 1204 -10.97 -65.03 -3.68
C LEU A 1204 -12.17 -64.10 -3.45
N GLN A 1205 -12.38 -63.68 -2.20
CA GLN A 1205 -13.58 -62.95 -1.80
C GLN A 1205 -13.48 -61.43 -2.03
N LYS A 1206 -13.81 -60.97 -3.25
CA LYS A 1206 -14.12 -59.58 -3.59
C LYS A 1206 -15.13 -59.50 -4.74
N ASN A 1207 -15.65 -58.29 -5.03
CA ASN A 1207 -16.75 -58.08 -5.99
C ASN A 1207 -16.39 -58.26 -7.48
N GLU A 1208 -15.23 -58.84 -7.79
CA GLU A 1208 -14.81 -59.23 -9.13
C GLU A 1208 -14.22 -60.66 -9.09
N PRO A 1209 -14.33 -61.46 -10.16
CA PRO A 1209 -13.91 -62.86 -10.15
C PRO A 1209 -12.37 -63.03 -10.23
N THR A 1210 -11.72 -62.86 -9.08
CA THR A 1210 -10.28 -63.13 -8.86
C THR A 1210 -10.03 -64.59 -8.48
N PHE A 1211 -9.08 -65.23 -9.19
CA PHE A 1211 -8.69 -66.63 -9.01
C PHE A 1211 -7.17 -66.78 -8.78
N ALA A 1212 -6.76 -67.89 -8.18
CA ALA A 1212 -5.36 -68.31 -8.10
C ALA A 1212 -5.24 -69.84 -8.28
N ALA A 1213 -4.31 -70.30 -9.11
CA ALA A 1213 -4.09 -71.73 -9.40
C ALA A 1213 -2.73 -72.22 -8.87
N SER A 1214 -2.66 -73.49 -8.48
CA SER A 1214 -1.39 -74.22 -8.34
C SER A 1214 -0.82 -74.58 -9.71
N PRO A 1215 0.48 -74.92 -9.82
CA PRO A 1215 0.98 -75.69 -10.95
C PRO A 1215 0.28 -77.07 -11.05
N PHE A 1216 0.39 -77.71 -12.20
CA PHE A 1216 -0.06 -79.09 -12.40
C PHE A 1216 0.77 -80.10 -11.60
N SER A 1217 0.13 -81.21 -11.22
CA SER A 1217 0.79 -82.42 -10.74
C SER A 1217 1.65 -83.08 -11.81
N ASP A 1218 2.47 -84.04 -11.40
CA ASP A 1218 3.07 -84.99 -12.35
C ASP A 1218 2.01 -85.93 -12.95
N PRO A 1219 2.24 -86.53 -14.14
CA PRO A 1219 1.25 -87.37 -14.83
C PRO A 1219 1.08 -88.78 -14.23
N PHE A 1220 -0.15 -89.31 -14.22
CA PHE A 1220 -0.50 -90.65 -13.72
C PHE A 1220 -1.49 -91.39 -14.65
N GLN A 1221 -1.45 -92.74 -14.72
CA GLN A 1221 -2.20 -93.56 -15.70
C GLN A 1221 -2.52 -95.02 -15.25
N LEU A 1222 -3.28 -95.72 -16.10
CA LEU A 1222 -3.34 -97.20 -16.30
C LEU A 1222 -3.00 -97.52 -17.80
N ASP A 1223 -2.97 -98.79 -18.24
CA ASP A 1223 -2.54 -99.22 -19.61
C ASP A 1223 -3.37 -100.39 -20.23
N ASN A 1224 -3.37 -100.55 -21.58
CA ASN A 1224 -3.78 -101.74 -22.39
C ASN A 1224 -3.48 -101.54 -23.93
N PRO A 1225 -3.60 -102.53 -24.85
CA PRO A 1225 -2.77 -102.63 -26.11
C PRO A 1225 -3.32 -102.19 -27.52
N ASP A 1226 -2.42 -101.90 -28.50
CA ASP A 1226 -2.64 -101.25 -29.86
C ASP A 1226 -1.95 -101.94 -31.12
N PRO A 1227 -2.52 -101.87 -32.37
CA PRO A 1227 -1.82 -102.09 -33.69
C PRO A 1227 -2.08 -101.01 -34.81
N GLN A 1228 -1.51 -101.10 -36.07
CA GLN A 1228 -1.36 -99.92 -37.00
C GLN A 1228 -1.66 -99.91 -38.57
N PRO A 1229 -0.78 -100.27 -39.57
CA PRO A 1229 -0.53 -99.40 -40.78
C PRO A 1229 -0.49 -100.01 -42.24
N ILE A 1230 -0.49 -99.18 -43.34
CA ILE A 1230 0.11 -99.38 -44.73
C ILE A 1230 -0.04 -98.13 -45.68
N VAL A 1231 0.51 -98.11 -46.95
CA VAL A 1231 0.89 -96.92 -47.82
C VAL A 1231 0.80 -97.14 -49.38
N ASP A 1232 0.53 -96.09 -50.21
CA ASP A 1232 0.81 -95.89 -51.70
C ASP A 1232 0.49 -94.40 -52.13
N GLY A 1233 0.72 -93.79 -53.33
CA GLY A 1233 1.34 -94.08 -54.67
C GLY A 1233 1.16 -92.90 -55.73
N GLU A 1234 1.91 -92.82 -56.87
CA GLU A 1234 1.96 -91.69 -57.91
C GLU A 1234 2.13 -92.22 -59.40
N GLU A 1235 2.31 -91.56 -60.58
CA GLU A 1235 2.62 -90.19 -61.17
C GLU A 1235 2.28 -90.14 -62.74
N GLY A 1236 2.43 -89.03 -63.54
CA GLY A 1236 2.36 -89.06 -65.05
C GLY A 1236 2.08 -87.75 -65.88
N LEU A 1237 2.27 -87.77 -67.23
CA LEU A 1237 2.23 -86.58 -68.16
C LEU A 1237 1.49 -86.78 -69.53
N ILE A 1238 0.91 -85.69 -70.11
CA ILE A 1238 0.39 -85.43 -71.50
C ILE A 1238 -0.97 -86.05 -71.98
N TRP A 1239 -1.72 -85.25 -72.78
CA TRP A 1239 -2.53 -85.55 -74.01
C TRP A 1239 -4.10 -85.44 -74.03
N VAL A 1240 -4.61 -84.85 -75.13
CA VAL A 1240 -6.01 -84.78 -75.70
C VAL A 1240 -7.13 -84.23 -74.78
N ILE A 1241 -8.35 -83.85 -75.22
CA ILE A 1241 -9.04 -83.82 -76.54
C ILE A 1241 -9.90 -82.53 -76.60
N GLY A 1242 -10.16 -81.84 -77.72
CA GLY A 1242 -9.68 -82.04 -79.09
C GLY A 1242 -10.72 -82.20 -80.24
N PRO A 1243 -12.06 -82.33 -80.03
CA PRO A 1243 -12.98 -82.46 -81.17
C PRO A 1243 -14.16 -81.45 -81.25
N VAL A 1244 -14.45 -80.66 -80.21
CA VAL A 1244 -15.73 -79.90 -80.14
C VAL A 1244 -15.71 -78.58 -80.92
N LEU A 1245 -14.61 -77.81 -80.88
CA LEU A 1245 -14.54 -76.49 -81.54
C LEU A 1245 -14.34 -76.56 -83.06
N ALA A 1246 -13.82 -77.66 -83.60
CA ALA A 1246 -13.65 -77.84 -85.05
C ALA A 1246 -15.00 -77.93 -85.79
N VAL A 1247 -15.99 -78.58 -85.18
CA VAL A 1247 -17.33 -78.80 -85.79
C VAL A 1247 -18.05 -77.48 -86.04
N VAL A 1248 -17.98 -76.53 -85.09
CA VAL A 1248 -18.63 -75.22 -85.22
C VAL A 1248 -18.05 -74.43 -86.40
N PHE A 1249 -16.73 -74.46 -86.60
CA PHE A 1249 -16.07 -73.76 -87.70
C PHE A 1249 -16.38 -74.38 -89.07
N ILE A 1250 -16.46 -75.72 -89.14
CA ILE A 1250 -16.85 -76.45 -90.36
C ILE A 1250 -18.31 -76.14 -90.74
N ILE A 1251 -19.23 -76.04 -89.76
CA ILE A 1251 -20.64 -75.66 -90.02
C ILE A 1251 -20.71 -74.27 -90.66
N CYS A 1252 -19.94 -73.28 -90.18
CA CYS A 1252 -19.89 -71.95 -90.78
C CYS A 1252 -19.41 -71.98 -92.24
N ILE A 1253 -18.40 -72.79 -92.55
CA ILE A 1253 -17.87 -72.94 -93.93
C ILE A 1253 -18.89 -73.68 -94.84
N VAL A 1254 -19.58 -74.70 -94.34
CA VAL A 1254 -20.61 -75.42 -95.11
C VAL A 1254 -21.81 -74.52 -95.41
N ILE A 1255 -22.23 -73.67 -94.47
CA ILE A 1255 -23.29 -72.67 -94.71
C ILE A 1255 -22.85 -71.65 -95.77
N ALA A 1256 -21.60 -71.17 -95.72
CA ALA A 1256 -21.06 -70.26 -96.73
C ALA A 1256 -20.98 -70.89 -98.14
N ILE A 1257 -20.65 -72.19 -98.23
CA ILE A 1257 -20.60 -72.91 -99.52
C ILE A 1257 -22.00 -73.20 -100.06
N LEU A 1258 -22.97 -73.54 -99.20
CA LEU A 1258 -24.35 -73.79 -99.63
C LEU A 1258 -25.07 -72.51 -100.10
N LEU A 1259 -24.80 -71.36 -99.46
CA LEU A 1259 -25.26 -70.05 -99.92
C LEU A 1259 -24.57 -69.56 -101.22
N TYR A 1260 -23.56 -70.29 -101.72
CA TYR A 1260 -22.97 -70.06 -103.04
C TYR A 1260 -23.50 -71.02 -104.11
N LYS A 1261 -24.42 -71.94 -103.76
CA LYS A 1261 -25.11 -72.86 -104.69
C LYS A 1261 -26.59 -73.12 -104.35
N LYS A 1262 -27.32 -72.10 -103.88
CA LYS A 1262 -28.77 -72.02 -104.05
C LYS A 1262 -29.31 -70.59 -103.96
#